data_AF-A0A921Q7U6-F1
#
_entry.id   AF-A0A921Q7U6-F1
#
_cell.length_a   1.000
_cell.length_b   1.000
_cell.length_c   1.000
_cell.angle_alpha   90.00
_cell.angle_beta   90.00
_cell.angle_gamma   90.00
#
_symmetry.space_group_name_H-M   'P 1'
#
loop_
_entity.id
_entity.type
_entity.pdbx_description
1 polymer ?
#
loop_
_entity_poly.entity_id
_entity_poly.type
_entity_poly.pdbx_seq_one_letter_code
_entity_poly.pdbx_strand_id
1 'polypeptide(L)'
;MEHYERHCPPASRRLNCLIPPPHGYQVPIRWPRSRDEVWKANIPHPHLAAEKSDQRWMVVNGDKINFPGGGTHFHTGADKYIVHLAQMLNFPNGKLNNGGNIRNVLDVGCGVASFGAYLLSHDILAMSLAPNDVHENQIQFALERGIPATLGVLGTRRLPYPSRSFEMAHCSRCRIDWLQRDGVLLLEVDRVLRPGGYFVYSSPEAYALDPFNRKIWRQMSDLARRMCWRVASKKNQTVIWAKPLTNGCFMRREPGTLPPMCEHDDDPDAAWNVPMKACQTPYSERVNKAKGSELLPWPQRLTAPPPCLKELGISSNNFSEDNAIWHSRVIQYWKHMKSEIRKDSFRNVMDMSANLGGFAASLKKKDVWVMNVVPFTESGKLKVIYDRGLMGTIHNWCESFSTYPRTYDLLHAWLLFSEIEKQGCSLEDLLIEMDRILRPYGYAIIRDKAAVINYIKKLLPVLRWDDWTFERSQAQANEPDPTSPHFTRESGDPNSSLPSPPPDRHRDTTHTSAAAAEGAREKKKRRHPPRGGAMAELRHATAAAAAATRATSSPSKRDAEAASASSPLVASPRVGGGKDGLRPHQRWSLPPPVRSLLALEDPRSPAASASYRILVAAIACFALAALFSAPSVWARLNAPYLCRKEGIRLHCPRVSQRDSLWENPHAAATSWKPCAERQSQEVSDLVSENETSGFIFIHAEGGLNQQRIAICNAVAIAKIMNATLILPVLKQDQIWKDQTKFEDIFDVDHFINYLKEDVRIVRDIPDWFTEKDELFTSIKRTVKNVPKYASAQFYIDNVLPRIKEKKIMSIKPFVDRLGYDNVPTEINRLRCRVNYHALKFLPDIEEMADKLATRMRNRTGSLNPYMALHLRFEKGMVGLSFCDFAGTREEKAMMATYRQQQWPRRYKNGSHLWSLALEKRKEGRCPLEPGEIGIILRAMGYTKETQIYVASGQVYGGNNRMAPLRNMFPNLVSKEDLASKEEMEPFKKHVTSLAALDFLVCLKSDVFVMTHGGNFAKLIIGYRRYMGRHRLKSIKPDKGLMSKFFGDPYMPWATFVEDVMITHQTRTGLPEPTFPHYDLWENPLTPCMCRA
;
A
#
# COMPACT_ATOMS: atom_id res chain seq x y z
N MET A 1 -1.44 0.33 -6.33
CA MET A 1 -0.46 -0.75 -6.56
C MET A 1 0.89 -0.28 -6.07
N GLU A 2 1.53 0.68 -6.76
CA GLU A 2 2.77 1.34 -6.31
C GLU A 2 2.72 1.79 -4.82
N HIS A 3 1.61 2.35 -4.35
CA HIS A 3 1.44 2.74 -2.94
C HIS A 3 1.47 1.57 -1.90
N TYR A 4 1.54 0.32 -2.33
CA TYR A 4 1.78 -0.86 -1.49
C TYR A 4 3.20 -1.42 -1.65
N GLU A 5 4.02 -0.85 -2.54
CA GLU A 5 5.39 -1.26 -2.77
C GLU A 5 6.34 -0.63 -1.75
N ARG A 6 7.50 -1.25 -1.56
CA ARG A 6 8.50 -0.80 -0.60
C ARG A 6 9.14 0.51 -1.09
N HIS A 7 9.03 1.55 -0.27
CA HIS A 7 9.66 2.85 -0.49
C HIS A 7 10.64 3.13 0.64
N CYS A 8 11.94 3.19 0.33
CA CYS A 8 12.97 3.55 1.29
C CYS A 8 13.09 5.08 1.37
N PRO A 9 13.25 5.68 2.57
CA PRO A 9 13.45 7.12 2.67
C PRO A 9 14.78 7.55 2.00
N PRO A 10 14.83 8.73 1.36
CA PRO A 10 16.09 9.32 0.89
C PRO A 10 17.02 9.57 2.08
N ALA A 11 18.33 9.68 1.84
CA ALA A 11 19.35 9.77 2.91
C ALA A 11 19.03 10.82 3.99
N SER A 12 18.53 11.99 3.61
CA SER A 12 18.12 13.07 4.54
C SER A 12 16.91 12.77 5.43
N ARG A 13 16.15 11.70 5.14
CA ARG A 13 15.01 11.19 5.93
C ARG A 13 15.31 9.86 6.62
N ARG A 14 16.53 9.31 6.53
CA ARG A 14 16.89 8.08 7.25
C ARG A 14 16.94 8.37 8.75
N LEU A 15 16.41 7.44 9.54
CA LEU A 15 16.38 7.54 11.01
C LEU A 15 17.42 6.57 11.58
N ASN A 16 18.59 7.10 11.93
CA ASN A 16 19.70 6.32 12.48
C ASN A 16 19.49 6.13 13.99
N CYS A 17 18.44 5.38 14.34
CA CYS A 17 18.01 5.10 15.70
C CYS A 17 17.71 3.61 15.92
N LEU A 18 18.01 3.12 17.11
CA LEU A 18 17.72 1.73 17.51
C LEU A 18 16.22 1.53 17.74
N ILE A 19 15.67 0.40 17.31
CA ILE A 19 14.26 0.07 17.53
C ILE A 19 14.14 -0.78 18.81
N PRO A 20 13.54 -0.26 19.90
CA PRO A 20 13.39 -1.03 21.13
C PRO A 20 12.45 -2.23 20.91
N PRO A 21 12.66 -3.35 21.63
CA PRO A 21 11.71 -4.46 21.62
C PRO A 21 10.36 -4.03 22.22
N PRO A 22 9.24 -4.71 21.87
CA PRO A 22 7.93 -4.47 22.46
C PRO A 22 7.93 -4.46 24.00
N HIS A 23 7.07 -3.65 24.61
CA HIS A 23 6.94 -3.61 26.07
C HIS A 23 6.51 -4.97 26.63
N GLY A 24 7.33 -5.57 27.50
CA GLY A 24 7.10 -6.90 28.06
C GLY A 24 7.50 -8.07 27.14
N TYR A 25 8.30 -7.81 26.09
CA TYR A 25 8.85 -8.83 25.19
C TYR A 25 9.44 -10.02 25.95
N GLN A 26 9.12 -11.22 25.49
CA GLN A 26 9.55 -12.49 26.05
C GLN A 26 10.51 -13.19 25.09
N VAL A 27 11.47 -13.95 25.63
CA VAL A 27 12.32 -14.83 24.82
C VAL A 27 11.40 -15.76 24.00
N PRO A 28 11.52 -15.80 22.65
CA PRO A 28 10.61 -16.58 21.81
C PRO A 28 10.49 -18.04 22.26
N ILE A 29 9.28 -18.57 22.11
CA ILE A 29 9.04 -20.00 22.34
C ILE A 29 9.95 -20.79 21.39
N ARG A 30 10.64 -21.82 21.87
CA ARG A 30 11.65 -22.55 21.07
C ARG A 30 11.00 -23.53 20.09
N TRP A 31 11.67 -23.78 18.97
CA TRP A 31 11.26 -24.80 18.00
C TRP A 31 11.30 -26.21 18.65
N PRO A 32 10.34 -27.12 18.39
CA PRO A 32 9.22 -27.01 17.44
C PRO A 32 7.95 -26.36 18.01
N ARG A 33 7.87 -26.08 19.31
CA ARG A 33 6.64 -25.54 19.95
C ARG A 33 6.20 -24.21 19.34
N SER A 34 7.15 -23.37 18.93
CA SER A 34 6.91 -22.10 18.23
C SER A 34 5.99 -22.22 17.01
N ARG A 35 5.98 -23.37 16.32
CA ARG A 35 5.10 -23.63 15.18
C ARG A 35 3.63 -23.41 15.54
N ASP A 36 3.23 -23.75 16.76
CA ASP A 36 1.83 -23.86 17.18
C ASP A 36 1.45 -22.92 18.32
N GLU A 37 2.42 -22.30 19.01
CA GLU A 37 2.20 -21.27 20.04
C GLU A 37 3.28 -20.17 19.99
N VAL A 38 2.89 -18.90 20.18
CA VAL A 38 3.81 -17.75 20.37
C VAL A 38 3.35 -16.88 21.55
N TRP A 39 4.25 -16.02 22.05
CA TRP A 39 3.92 -15.02 23.07
C TRP A 39 3.12 -13.87 22.49
N LYS A 40 2.03 -13.49 23.17
CA LYS A 40 1.19 -12.34 22.83
C LYS A 40 1.95 -11.02 22.94
N ALA A 41 2.85 -10.90 23.92
CA ALA A 41 3.64 -9.69 24.16
C ALA A 41 4.66 -9.38 23.03
N ASN A 42 5.04 -10.38 22.23
CA ASN A 42 6.03 -10.20 21.15
C ASN A 42 5.42 -9.57 19.88
N ILE A 43 4.10 -9.43 19.82
CA ILE A 43 3.35 -9.02 18.62
C ILE A 43 2.43 -7.84 18.96
N PRO A 44 2.76 -6.60 18.54
CA PRO A 44 2.17 -5.37 19.10
C PRO A 44 0.69 -5.14 18.79
N HIS A 45 0.13 -5.80 17.77
CA HIS A 45 -1.27 -5.64 17.37
C HIS A 45 -1.97 -7.01 17.21
N PRO A 46 -2.52 -7.61 18.29
CA PRO A 46 -3.18 -8.91 18.25
C PRO A 46 -4.61 -8.87 17.67
N HIS A 47 -5.03 -7.78 17.01
CA HIS A 47 -6.41 -7.55 16.53
C HIS A 47 -6.91 -8.65 15.58
N LEU A 48 -6.02 -9.16 14.71
CA LEU A 48 -6.29 -10.26 13.79
C LEU A 48 -6.82 -11.53 14.49
N ALA A 49 -6.43 -11.76 15.76
CA ALA A 49 -6.89 -12.90 16.55
C ALA A 49 -8.38 -12.81 16.91
N ALA A 50 -8.90 -11.59 17.14
CA ALA A 50 -10.32 -11.37 17.37
C ALA A 50 -11.12 -11.50 16.05
N GLU A 51 -10.59 -10.95 14.95
CA GLU A 51 -11.28 -10.90 13.66
C GLU A 51 -11.31 -12.21 12.85
N LYS A 52 -10.56 -13.23 13.24
CA LYS A 52 -10.42 -14.52 12.50
C LYS A 52 -10.55 -15.76 13.40
N SER A 53 -11.09 -15.56 14.61
CA SER A 53 -11.32 -16.63 15.60
C SER A 53 -12.28 -17.71 15.08
N ASP A 54 -13.28 -17.31 14.30
CA ASP A 54 -14.25 -18.16 13.61
C ASP A 54 -13.59 -19.19 12.66
N GLN A 55 -12.57 -18.77 11.93
CA GLN A 55 -11.88 -19.56 10.91
C GLN A 55 -10.75 -20.44 11.46
N ARG A 56 -10.55 -20.46 12.79
CA ARG A 56 -9.48 -21.19 13.48
C ARG A 56 -8.06 -20.84 12.98
N TRP A 57 -7.84 -19.60 12.54
CA TRP A 57 -6.50 -19.14 12.15
C TRP A 57 -5.56 -19.09 13.37
N MET A 58 -6.07 -18.54 14.47
CA MET A 58 -5.38 -18.50 15.76
C MET A 58 -6.40 -18.40 16.91
N VAL A 59 -5.96 -18.70 18.13
CA VAL A 59 -6.74 -18.63 19.37
C VAL A 59 -5.90 -17.95 20.45
N VAL A 60 -6.41 -16.90 21.07
CA VAL A 60 -5.75 -16.27 22.24
C VAL A 60 -5.98 -17.15 23.46
N ASN A 61 -4.91 -17.49 24.18
CA ASN A 61 -4.94 -18.34 25.37
C ASN A 61 -4.04 -17.72 26.45
N GLY A 62 -4.62 -16.87 27.30
CA GLY A 62 -3.88 -16.04 28.26
C GLY A 62 -2.85 -15.13 27.56
N ASP A 63 -1.59 -15.30 27.94
CA ASP A 63 -0.44 -14.55 27.41
C ASP A 63 0.14 -15.14 26.11
N LYS A 64 -0.52 -16.16 25.54
CA LYS A 64 -0.12 -16.84 24.31
C LYS A 64 -1.16 -16.74 23.20
N ILE A 65 -0.70 -16.98 21.99
CA ILE A 65 -1.52 -17.12 20.78
C ILE A 65 -1.19 -18.49 20.17
N ASN A 66 -2.20 -19.35 20.06
CA ASN A 66 -2.09 -20.70 19.53
C ASN A 66 -2.57 -20.76 18.07
N PHE A 67 -1.94 -21.59 17.22
CA PHE A 67 -2.24 -21.72 15.78
C PHE A 67 -2.68 -23.14 15.44
N PRO A 68 -3.99 -23.48 15.49
CA PRO A 68 -4.48 -24.84 15.28
C PRO A 68 -4.54 -25.26 13.79
N GLY A 69 -3.68 -24.69 12.95
CA GLY A 69 -3.54 -25.05 11.53
C GLY A 69 -4.72 -24.67 10.61
N GLY A 70 -5.69 -23.88 11.08
CA GLY A 70 -6.84 -23.48 10.27
C GLY A 70 -6.53 -22.42 9.20
N GLY A 71 -7.48 -22.26 8.28
CA GLY A 71 -7.44 -21.30 7.17
C GLY A 71 -8.79 -21.19 6.47
N THR A 72 -8.99 -20.16 5.63
CA THR A 72 -10.32 -19.79 5.09
C THR A 72 -10.90 -20.77 4.05
N HIS A 73 -10.10 -21.70 3.51
CA HIS A 73 -10.60 -22.88 2.75
C HIS A 73 -10.06 -24.21 3.30
N PHE A 74 -9.49 -24.21 4.51
CA PHE A 74 -9.00 -25.41 5.20
C PHE A 74 -9.31 -25.35 6.70
N HIS A 75 -10.58 -25.08 7.02
CA HIS A 75 -11.12 -24.98 8.39
C HIS A 75 -10.87 -26.24 9.25
N THR A 76 -10.70 -27.40 8.62
CA THR A 76 -10.46 -28.70 9.26
C THR A 76 -8.97 -28.98 9.53
N GLY A 77 -8.06 -28.13 9.03
CA GLY A 77 -6.61 -28.23 9.21
C GLY A 77 -5.82 -28.23 7.89
N ALA A 78 -4.70 -27.52 7.87
CA ALA A 78 -3.77 -27.46 6.72
C ALA A 78 -3.15 -28.83 6.39
N ASP A 79 -2.99 -29.71 7.38
CA ASP A 79 -2.57 -31.12 7.23
C ASP A 79 -3.44 -31.88 6.22
N LYS A 80 -4.77 -31.86 6.42
CA LYS A 80 -5.74 -32.56 5.57
C LYS A 80 -5.83 -31.95 4.19
N TYR A 81 -5.68 -30.63 4.10
CA TYR A 81 -5.62 -29.91 2.83
C TYR A 81 -4.39 -30.29 2.01
N ILE A 82 -3.19 -30.36 2.61
CA ILE A 82 -1.95 -30.82 1.95
C ILE A 82 -2.10 -32.26 1.43
N VAL A 83 -2.68 -33.16 2.23
CA VAL A 83 -2.98 -34.53 1.80
C VAL A 83 -4.01 -34.55 0.66
N HIS A 84 -5.03 -33.68 0.70
CA HIS A 84 -6.02 -33.57 -0.38
C HIS A 84 -5.39 -33.05 -1.69
N LEU A 85 -4.47 -32.09 -1.64
CA LEU A 85 -3.72 -31.64 -2.82
C LEU A 85 -2.88 -32.77 -3.44
N ALA A 86 -2.23 -33.60 -2.61
CA ALA A 86 -1.50 -34.76 -3.09
C ALA A 86 -2.43 -35.80 -3.74
N GLN A 87 -3.60 -36.06 -3.17
CA GLN A 87 -4.65 -36.90 -3.76
C GLN A 87 -5.25 -36.30 -5.04
N MET A 88 -5.35 -34.96 -5.14
CA MET A 88 -5.80 -34.28 -6.36
C MET A 88 -4.81 -34.45 -7.52
N LEU A 89 -3.51 -34.54 -7.22
CA LEU A 89 -2.42 -34.76 -8.18
C LEU A 89 -2.02 -36.23 -8.35
N ASN A 90 -2.75 -37.17 -7.73
CA ASN A 90 -2.48 -38.61 -7.73
C ASN A 90 -1.07 -38.99 -7.22
N PHE A 91 -0.48 -38.20 -6.33
CA PHE A 91 0.85 -38.50 -5.76
C PHE A 91 0.79 -39.64 -4.73
N PRO A 92 1.80 -40.54 -4.71
CA PRO A 92 1.75 -41.75 -3.89
C PRO A 92 1.71 -41.44 -2.39
N ASN A 93 0.99 -42.28 -1.65
CA ASN A 93 0.87 -42.21 -0.18
C ASN A 93 0.36 -40.86 0.37
N GLY A 94 -0.29 -40.03 -0.46
CA GLY A 94 -0.78 -38.71 -0.05
C GLY A 94 0.33 -37.70 0.29
N LYS A 95 1.59 -37.94 -0.14
CA LYS A 95 2.73 -37.08 0.16
C LYS A 95 2.92 -36.03 -0.93
N LEU A 96 2.65 -34.76 -0.61
CA LEU A 96 2.74 -33.66 -1.58
C LEU A 96 4.16 -33.42 -2.14
N ASN A 97 5.21 -33.88 -1.44
CA ASN A 97 6.59 -33.70 -1.89
C ASN A 97 6.97 -34.58 -3.09
N ASN A 98 6.11 -35.56 -3.44
CA ASN A 98 6.27 -36.45 -4.59
C ASN A 98 7.70 -37.03 -4.71
N GLY A 99 8.24 -37.57 -3.61
CA GLY A 99 9.59 -38.16 -3.59
C GLY A 99 10.74 -37.14 -3.64
N GLY A 100 10.48 -35.89 -3.26
CA GLY A 100 11.46 -34.79 -3.29
C GLY A 100 11.43 -33.95 -4.57
N ASN A 101 10.48 -34.22 -5.48
CA ASN A 101 10.29 -33.45 -6.71
C ASN A 101 9.56 -32.11 -6.49
N ILE A 102 8.82 -31.95 -5.40
CA ILE A 102 8.30 -30.65 -4.93
C ILE A 102 9.02 -30.32 -3.62
N ARG A 103 9.71 -29.18 -3.59
CA ARG A 103 10.56 -28.74 -2.49
C ARG A 103 10.39 -27.26 -2.15
N ASN A 104 10.30 -26.41 -3.16
CA ASN A 104 10.17 -24.96 -3.04
C ASN A 104 8.79 -24.50 -3.52
N VAL A 105 8.00 -23.94 -2.60
CA VAL A 105 6.65 -23.40 -2.84
C VAL A 105 6.61 -21.89 -2.64
N LEU A 106 5.81 -21.18 -3.44
CA LEU A 106 5.45 -19.77 -3.22
C LEU A 106 4.02 -19.70 -2.67
N ASP A 107 3.82 -19.26 -1.42
CA ASP A 107 2.50 -19.17 -0.77
C ASP A 107 2.04 -17.71 -0.72
N VAL A 108 1.16 -17.32 -1.65
CA VAL A 108 0.78 -15.92 -1.89
C VAL A 108 -0.53 -15.59 -1.18
N GLY A 109 -0.53 -14.52 -0.37
CA GLY A 109 -1.64 -14.20 0.52
C GLY A 109 -1.76 -15.21 1.67
N CYS A 110 -0.62 -15.71 2.15
CA CYS A 110 -0.47 -16.83 3.09
C CYS A 110 -1.16 -16.66 4.46
N GLY A 111 -1.65 -15.46 4.80
CA GLY A 111 -2.10 -15.14 6.15
C GLY A 111 -0.96 -15.31 7.15
N VAL A 112 -1.22 -16.05 8.22
CA VAL A 112 -0.22 -16.43 9.24
C VAL A 112 0.66 -17.63 8.84
N ALA A 113 0.74 -17.96 7.55
CA ALA A 113 1.51 -19.06 6.97
C ALA A 113 1.16 -20.47 7.50
N SER A 114 -0.10 -20.73 7.84
CA SER A 114 -0.55 -22.07 8.27
C SER A 114 -0.28 -23.17 7.24
N PHE A 115 -0.34 -22.86 5.94
CA PHE A 115 0.00 -23.82 4.88
C PHE A 115 1.51 -24.12 4.89
N GLY A 116 2.35 -23.08 4.81
CA GLY A 116 3.81 -23.22 4.91
C GLY A 116 4.30 -23.94 6.19
N ALA A 117 3.64 -23.71 7.33
CA ALA A 117 4.00 -24.34 8.60
C ALA A 117 3.80 -25.87 8.62
N TYR A 118 2.79 -26.39 7.91
CA TYR A 118 2.51 -27.83 7.83
C TYR A 118 3.22 -28.51 6.65
N LEU A 119 3.64 -27.75 5.63
CA LEU A 119 4.51 -28.25 4.56
C LEU A 119 5.89 -28.71 5.05
N LEU A 120 6.38 -28.15 6.17
CA LEU A 120 7.66 -28.52 6.78
C LEU A 120 7.77 -30.02 7.11
N SER A 121 6.69 -30.66 7.56
CA SER A 121 6.65 -32.11 7.83
C SER A 121 6.64 -33.00 6.57
N HIS A 122 6.69 -32.40 5.38
CA HIS A 122 6.83 -33.10 4.10
C HIS A 122 8.19 -32.81 3.42
N ASP A 123 9.17 -32.24 4.13
CA ASP A 123 10.42 -31.72 3.53
C ASP A 123 10.21 -30.61 2.49
N ILE A 124 9.07 -29.89 2.55
CA ILE A 124 8.77 -28.76 1.68
C ILE A 124 8.99 -27.45 2.43
N LEU A 125 9.68 -26.50 1.80
CA LEU A 125 9.70 -25.10 2.22
C LEU A 125 8.67 -24.31 1.40
N ALA A 126 7.97 -23.37 2.03
CA ALA A 126 7.13 -22.38 1.37
C ALA A 126 7.62 -20.97 1.73
N MET A 127 7.88 -20.14 0.72
CA MET A 127 8.12 -18.71 0.92
C MET A 127 6.77 -18.04 1.04
N SER A 128 6.40 -17.68 2.27
CA SER A 128 5.09 -17.14 2.62
C SER A 128 5.09 -15.62 2.39
N LEU A 129 4.26 -15.13 1.46
CA LEU A 129 4.27 -13.76 0.96
C LEU A 129 2.91 -13.07 1.20
N ALA A 130 2.93 -11.93 1.90
CA ALA A 130 1.77 -11.07 2.06
C ALA A 130 2.15 -9.59 2.26
N PRO A 131 1.25 -8.64 1.92
CA PRO A 131 1.39 -7.23 2.27
C PRO A 131 1.45 -7.00 3.78
N ASN A 132 1.93 -5.82 4.18
CA ASN A 132 1.43 -5.17 5.38
C ASN A 132 0.06 -4.56 5.04
N ASP A 133 -1.01 -5.01 5.70
CA ASP A 133 -2.39 -4.60 5.44
C ASP A 133 -3.10 -4.10 6.72
N VAL A 134 -4.42 -3.94 6.68
CA VAL A 134 -5.23 -3.45 7.82
C VAL A 134 -5.18 -4.34 9.07
N HIS A 135 -4.58 -5.54 8.98
CA HIS A 135 -4.36 -6.43 10.12
C HIS A 135 -2.92 -6.40 10.66
N GLU A 136 -2.06 -5.56 10.08
CA GLU A 136 -0.73 -5.07 10.52
C GLU A 136 0.40 -6.11 10.76
N ASN A 137 0.12 -7.37 11.10
CA ASN A 137 1.10 -8.32 11.63
C ASN A 137 1.13 -9.72 10.96
N GLN A 138 0.45 -9.94 9.83
CA GLN A 138 0.24 -11.30 9.25
C GLN A 138 1.55 -12.10 9.07
N ILE A 139 2.56 -11.50 8.44
CA ILE A 139 3.89 -12.08 8.25
C ILE A 139 4.71 -12.10 9.55
N GLN A 140 4.47 -11.18 10.48
CA GLN A 140 5.13 -11.21 11.80
C GLN A 140 4.74 -12.46 12.59
N PHE A 141 3.47 -12.89 12.56
CA PHE A 141 3.06 -14.18 13.13
C PHE A 141 3.82 -15.36 12.52
N ALA A 142 4.01 -15.39 11.19
CA ALA A 142 4.74 -16.47 10.51
C ALA A 142 6.22 -16.51 10.93
N LEU A 143 6.88 -15.36 10.98
CA LEU A 143 8.27 -15.24 11.42
C LEU A 143 8.42 -15.58 12.91
N GLU A 144 7.53 -15.10 13.78
CA GLU A 144 7.59 -15.37 15.22
C GLU A 144 7.45 -16.88 15.52
N ARG A 145 6.58 -17.57 14.76
CA ARG A 145 6.41 -19.04 14.81
C ARG A 145 7.61 -19.84 14.29
N GLY A 146 8.52 -19.22 13.55
CA GLY A 146 9.68 -19.88 12.94
C GLY A 146 9.44 -20.44 11.53
N ILE A 147 8.58 -19.80 10.73
CA ILE A 147 8.17 -20.24 9.39
C ILE A 147 8.77 -19.31 8.32
N PRO A 148 9.25 -19.82 7.16
CA PRO A 148 9.80 -18.98 6.10
C PRO A 148 8.75 -18.02 5.52
N ALA A 149 9.01 -16.73 5.61
CA ALA A 149 8.08 -15.68 5.22
C ALA A 149 8.80 -14.37 4.86
N THR A 150 8.15 -13.49 4.10
CA THR A 150 8.68 -12.15 3.75
C THR A 150 7.56 -11.14 3.47
N LEU A 151 7.84 -9.85 3.69
CA LEU A 151 6.93 -8.76 3.36
C LEU A 151 7.06 -8.38 1.89
N GLY A 152 5.96 -8.46 1.13
CA GLY A 152 5.93 -8.02 -0.27
C GLY A 152 4.58 -8.20 -0.95
N VAL A 153 4.47 -7.68 -2.17
CA VAL A 153 3.22 -7.63 -2.96
C VAL A 153 3.46 -7.95 -4.44
N LEU A 154 2.46 -8.55 -5.08
CA LEU A 154 2.36 -8.61 -6.55
C LEU A 154 1.84 -7.25 -7.07
N GLY A 155 2.76 -6.30 -7.24
CA GLY A 155 2.48 -4.89 -7.56
C GLY A 155 2.70 -4.52 -9.04
N THR A 156 3.79 -3.79 -9.30
CA THR A 156 4.28 -3.39 -10.63
C THR A 156 5.71 -3.89 -10.92
N ARG A 157 6.50 -4.17 -9.87
CA ARG A 157 7.85 -4.78 -9.98
C ARG A 157 7.77 -6.30 -9.87
N ARG A 158 8.67 -7.01 -10.56
CA ARG A 158 8.89 -8.47 -10.42
C ARG A 158 9.17 -8.81 -8.95
N LEU A 159 8.76 -10.02 -8.53
CA LEU A 159 9.17 -10.57 -7.25
C LEU A 159 10.71 -10.79 -7.25
N PRO A 160 11.41 -10.59 -6.11
CA PRO A 160 12.87 -10.67 -6.00
C PRO A 160 13.40 -12.12 -6.00
N TYR A 161 12.95 -12.91 -6.99
CA TYR A 161 13.30 -14.30 -7.27
C TYR A 161 13.59 -14.46 -8.77
N PRO A 162 14.60 -15.26 -9.17
CA PRO A 162 14.86 -15.59 -10.57
C PRO A 162 13.71 -16.36 -11.23
N SER A 163 13.77 -16.54 -12.55
CA SER A 163 12.84 -17.44 -13.24
C SER A 163 12.94 -18.86 -12.68
N ARG A 164 11.86 -19.62 -12.77
CA ARG A 164 11.85 -21.06 -12.46
C ARG A 164 12.32 -21.38 -11.02
N SER A 165 12.13 -20.48 -10.07
CA SER A 165 12.52 -20.66 -8.67
C SER A 165 11.70 -21.72 -7.91
N PHE A 166 10.40 -21.87 -8.22
CA PHE A 166 9.46 -22.69 -7.45
C PHE A 166 8.87 -23.85 -8.27
N GLU A 167 8.60 -24.98 -7.61
CA GLU A 167 7.88 -26.11 -8.21
C GLU A 167 6.36 -25.99 -8.07
N MET A 168 5.88 -25.17 -7.13
CA MET A 168 4.46 -24.89 -6.93
C MET A 168 4.24 -23.46 -6.43
N ALA A 169 3.15 -22.84 -6.87
CA ALA A 169 2.62 -21.61 -6.32
C ALA A 169 1.21 -21.88 -5.77
N HIS A 170 0.88 -21.26 -4.65
CA HIS A 170 -0.38 -21.46 -3.93
C HIS A 170 -1.04 -20.11 -3.62
N CYS A 171 -2.36 -20.06 -3.78
CA CYS A 171 -3.20 -18.99 -3.25
C CYS A 171 -4.50 -19.60 -2.69
N SER A 172 -4.79 -19.31 -1.42
CA SER A 172 -6.09 -19.61 -0.81
C SER A 172 -6.76 -18.32 -0.37
N ARG A 173 -7.80 -17.90 -1.12
CA ARG A 173 -8.51 -16.62 -0.94
C ARG A 173 -7.61 -15.38 -0.88
N CYS A 174 -6.48 -15.36 -1.58
CA CYS A 174 -5.46 -14.30 -1.49
C CYS A 174 -5.92 -12.88 -1.93
N ARG A 175 -7.15 -12.72 -2.44
CA ARG A 175 -7.75 -11.45 -2.90
C ARG A 175 -6.99 -10.73 -4.02
N ILE A 176 -6.21 -11.48 -4.80
CA ILE A 176 -5.47 -10.96 -5.96
C ILE A 176 -6.35 -11.07 -7.21
N ASP A 177 -6.48 -9.96 -7.95
CA ASP A 177 -7.09 -9.96 -9.27
C ASP A 177 -6.08 -10.46 -10.30
N TRP A 178 -6.11 -11.78 -10.55
CA TRP A 178 -5.27 -12.47 -11.53
C TRP A 178 -5.55 -12.07 -12.99
N LEU A 179 -6.61 -11.31 -13.27
CA LEU A 179 -6.97 -10.81 -14.60
C LEU A 179 -6.53 -9.37 -14.84
N GLN A 180 -6.15 -8.63 -13.79
CA GLN A 180 -5.74 -7.24 -13.90
C GLN A 180 -4.50 -7.07 -14.79
N ARG A 181 -4.49 -6.00 -15.61
CA ARG A 181 -3.37 -5.63 -16.51
C ARG A 181 -2.94 -6.84 -17.36
N ASP A 182 -3.89 -7.34 -18.15
CA ASP A 182 -3.71 -8.42 -19.13
C ASP A 182 -3.13 -9.73 -18.55
N GLY A 183 -3.36 -9.96 -17.25
CA GLY A 183 -2.87 -11.15 -16.55
C GLY A 183 -1.44 -11.04 -16.02
N VAL A 184 -0.83 -9.84 -16.00
CA VAL A 184 0.58 -9.64 -15.61
C VAL A 184 0.97 -10.27 -14.26
N LEU A 185 0.05 -10.31 -13.29
CA LEU A 185 0.32 -10.94 -11.99
C LEU A 185 0.37 -12.48 -12.07
N LEU A 186 -0.39 -13.08 -12.99
CA LEU A 186 -0.34 -14.53 -13.27
C LEU A 186 0.87 -14.87 -14.15
N LEU A 187 1.30 -13.96 -15.03
CA LEU A 187 2.54 -14.09 -15.80
C LEU A 187 3.80 -13.99 -14.93
N GLU A 188 3.78 -13.18 -13.87
CA GLU A 188 4.86 -13.19 -12.86
C GLU A 188 4.93 -14.53 -12.12
N VAL A 189 3.77 -15.13 -11.80
CA VAL A 189 3.72 -16.50 -11.26
C VAL A 189 4.21 -17.53 -12.29
N ASP A 190 3.92 -17.36 -13.58
CA ASP A 190 4.51 -18.18 -14.64
C ASP A 190 6.03 -18.05 -14.66
N ARG A 191 6.60 -16.83 -14.69
CA ARG A 191 8.04 -16.57 -14.72
C ARG A 191 8.78 -17.34 -13.63
N VAL A 192 8.29 -17.30 -12.39
CA VAL A 192 8.94 -17.95 -11.23
C VAL A 192 8.62 -19.45 -11.08
N LEU A 193 7.69 -20.02 -11.86
CA LEU A 193 7.39 -21.45 -11.85
C LEU A 193 8.29 -22.25 -12.81
N ARG A 194 8.81 -23.39 -12.33
CA ARG A 194 9.54 -24.38 -13.15
C ARG A 194 8.64 -25.00 -14.25
N PRO A 195 9.21 -25.51 -15.36
CA PRO A 195 8.47 -26.32 -16.33
C PRO A 195 7.78 -27.50 -15.63
N GLY A 196 6.50 -27.74 -15.92
CA GLY A 196 5.69 -28.75 -15.22
C GLY A 196 5.19 -28.34 -13.83
N GLY A 197 5.60 -27.18 -13.31
CA GLY A 197 5.21 -26.67 -11.99
C GLY A 197 3.71 -26.36 -11.88
N TYR A 198 3.21 -26.34 -10.65
CA TYR A 198 1.78 -26.28 -10.36
C TYR A 198 1.33 -24.92 -9.82
N PHE A 199 0.14 -24.46 -10.23
CA PHE A 199 -0.56 -23.36 -9.56
C PHE A 199 -1.83 -23.88 -8.88
N VAL A 200 -1.85 -23.86 -7.55
CA VAL A 200 -2.97 -24.30 -6.70
C VAL A 200 -3.78 -23.06 -6.30
N TYR A 201 -5.04 -23.01 -6.72
CA TYR A 201 -5.95 -21.91 -6.44
C TYR A 201 -7.22 -22.41 -5.75
N SER A 202 -7.43 -21.94 -4.52
CA SER A 202 -8.59 -22.25 -3.68
C SER A 202 -9.34 -20.97 -3.35
N SER A 203 -10.42 -20.70 -4.08
CA SER A 203 -11.17 -19.44 -3.99
C SER A 203 -12.56 -19.55 -4.63
N PRO A 204 -13.58 -18.75 -4.25
CA PRO A 204 -14.94 -18.83 -4.81
C PRO A 204 -15.00 -18.77 -6.34
N GLU A 205 -14.09 -18.01 -6.96
CA GLU A 205 -13.97 -17.87 -8.42
C GLU A 205 -13.61 -19.20 -9.11
N ALA A 206 -13.17 -20.23 -8.36
CA ALA A 206 -12.92 -21.57 -8.89
C ALA A 206 -14.17 -22.47 -8.89
N TYR A 207 -15.14 -22.27 -7.99
CA TYR A 207 -16.22 -23.26 -7.73
C TYR A 207 -17.64 -22.70 -7.61
N ALA A 208 -17.82 -21.41 -7.33
CA ALA A 208 -19.13 -20.83 -7.08
C ALA A 208 -19.96 -20.71 -8.37
N LEU A 209 -21.25 -21.00 -8.25
CA LEU A 209 -22.18 -21.11 -9.38
C LEU A 209 -22.97 -19.81 -9.66
N ASP A 210 -22.69 -18.71 -8.98
CA ASP A 210 -23.27 -17.42 -9.35
C ASP A 210 -22.69 -16.88 -10.68
N PRO A 211 -23.38 -15.95 -11.37
CA PRO A 211 -22.91 -15.44 -12.66
C PRO A 211 -21.59 -14.66 -12.61
N PHE A 212 -21.25 -14.05 -11.47
CA PHE A 212 -20.06 -13.21 -11.32
C PHE A 212 -18.80 -14.07 -11.20
N ASN A 213 -18.79 -15.04 -10.28
CA ASN A 213 -17.70 -16.01 -10.17
C ASN A 213 -17.57 -16.87 -11.44
N ARG A 214 -18.69 -17.27 -12.08
CA ARG A 214 -18.64 -17.96 -13.39
C ARG A 214 -18.04 -17.12 -14.51
N LYS A 215 -18.15 -15.78 -14.48
CA LYS A 215 -17.47 -14.89 -15.45
C LYS A 215 -15.96 -14.91 -15.20
N ILE A 216 -15.52 -14.70 -13.95
CA ILE A 216 -14.10 -14.69 -13.59
C ILE A 216 -13.46 -16.05 -13.89
N TRP A 217 -14.11 -17.16 -13.54
CA TRP A 217 -13.68 -18.52 -13.87
C TRP A 217 -13.37 -18.68 -15.36
N ARG A 218 -14.28 -18.25 -16.24
CA ARG A 218 -14.12 -18.34 -17.69
C ARG A 218 -12.93 -17.52 -18.19
N GLN A 219 -12.81 -16.27 -17.74
CA GLN A 219 -11.70 -15.38 -18.14
C GLN A 219 -10.34 -15.90 -17.64
N MET A 220 -10.27 -16.40 -16.39
CA MET A 220 -9.04 -16.94 -15.81
C MET A 220 -8.63 -18.27 -16.47
N SER A 221 -9.61 -19.13 -16.78
CA SER A 221 -9.38 -20.37 -17.53
C SER A 221 -8.92 -20.11 -18.96
N ASP A 222 -9.45 -19.09 -19.62
CA ASP A 222 -9.04 -18.69 -20.96
C ASP A 222 -7.63 -18.09 -20.99
N LEU A 223 -7.30 -17.21 -20.03
CA LEU A 223 -5.94 -16.69 -19.87
C LEU A 223 -4.93 -17.84 -19.64
N ALA A 224 -5.22 -18.74 -18.70
CA ALA A 224 -4.38 -19.90 -18.43
C ALA A 224 -4.23 -20.81 -19.68
N ARG A 225 -5.31 -21.01 -20.44
CA ARG A 225 -5.30 -21.74 -21.72
C ARG A 225 -4.40 -21.06 -22.76
N ARG A 226 -4.46 -19.74 -22.91
CA ARG A 226 -3.59 -18.96 -23.82
C ARG A 226 -2.12 -18.95 -23.36
N MET A 227 -1.88 -19.03 -22.05
CA MET A 227 -0.57 -19.29 -21.44
C MET A 227 -0.11 -20.77 -21.55
N CYS A 228 -0.85 -21.62 -22.29
CA CYS A 228 -0.58 -23.06 -22.44
C CYS A 228 -0.64 -23.90 -21.16
N TRP A 229 -1.23 -23.39 -20.06
CA TRP A 229 -1.44 -24.15 -18.84
C TRP A 229 -2.64 -25.09 -18.98
N ARG A 230 -2.50 -26.31 -18.45
CA ARG A 230 -3.58 -27.31 -18.40
C ARG A 230 -4.13 -27.44 -16.99
N VAL A 231 -5.43 -27.72 -16.84
CA VAL A 231 -5.99 -28.15 -15.55
C VAL A 231 -5.44 -29.55 -15.25
N ALA A 232 -4.64 -29.68 -14.20
CA ALA A 232 -4.14 -30.96 -13.70
C ALA A 232 -5.19 -31.64 -12.81
N SER A 233 -5.95 -30.86 -12.04
CA SER A 233 -7.04 -31.36 -11.22
C SER A 233 -8.02 -30.24 -10.86
N LYS A 234 -9.31 -30.57 -10.71
CA LYS A 234 -10.32 -29.67 -10.15
C LYS A 234 -11.31 -30.47 -9.32
N LYS A 235 -11.36 -30.24 -8.02
CA LYS A 235 -12.23 -30.94 -7.06
C LYS A 235 -12.66 -29.96 -5.97
N ASN A 236 -13.91 -30.08 -5.52
CA ASN A 236 -14.47 -29.26 -4.44
C ASN A 236 -14.26 -27.75 -4.67
N GLN A 237 -13.52 -27.08 -3.78
CA GLN A 237 -13.24 -25.64 -3.81
C GLN A 237 -11.91 -25.26 -4.49
N THR A 238 -11.19 -26.24 -5.04
CA THR A 238 -9.80 -26.10 -5.49
C THR A 238 -9.64 -26.49 -6.95
N VAL A 239 -8.84 -25.70 -7.67
CA VAL A 239 -8.29 -26.03 -8.98
C VAL A 239 -6.76 -26.05 -8.88
N ILE A 240 -6.15 -26.96 -9.63
CA ILE A 240 -4.71 -27.03 -9.81
C ILE A 240 -4.41 -27.01 -11.31
N TRP A 241 -3.70 -25.98 -11.77
CA TRP A 241 -3.13 -25.93 -13.10
C TRP A 241 -1.69 -26.45 -13.10
N ALA A 242 -1.21 -26.92 -14.25
CA ALA A 242 0.19 -27.28 -14.48
C ALA A 242 0.74 -26.54 -15.72
N LYS A 243 1.92 -25.94 -15.55
CA LYS A 243 2.71 -25.28 -16.61
C LYS A 243 3.21 -26.33 -17.62
N PRO A 244 3.30 -26.03 -18.93
CA PRO A 244 3.83 -26.99 -19.91
C PRO A 244 5.31 -27.33 -19.65
N LEU A 245 5.73 -28.53 -20.09
CA LEU A 245 7.11 -29.01 -19.94
C LEU A 245 8.06 -28.46 -21.03
N THR A 246 7.52 -27.97 -22.16
CA THR A 246 8.29 -27.53 -23.34
C THR A 246 7.66 -26.30 -23.99
N ASN A 247 8.43 -25.60 -24.82
CA ASN A 247 7.97 -24.52 -25.68
C ASN A 247 6.99 -24.98 -26.78
N GLY A 248 6.83 -26.28 -26.98
CA GLY A 248 6.02 -26.86 -28.07
C GLY A 248 4.52 -26.53 -28.03
N CYS A 249 4.03 -25.85 -26.99
CA CYS A 249 2.72 -25.17 -27.04
C CYS A 249 2.89 -23.68 -27.37
N PHE A 250 3.82 -22.97 -26.73
CA PHE A 250 4.10 -21.54 -26.98
C PHE A 250 4.35 -21.25 -28.48
N MET A 251 5.17 -22.07 -29.14
CA MET A 251 5.53 -21.91 -30.56
C MET A 251 4.42 -22.31 -31.55
N ARG A 252 3.27 -22.80 -31.06
CA ARG A 252 2.07 -23.15 -31.86
C ARG A 252 0.85 -22.28 -31.51
N ARG A 253 1.07 -21.17 -30.81
CA ARG A 253 0.04 -20.15 -30.57
C ARG A 253 -0.20 -19.36 -31.84
N GLU A 254 -1.46 -18.99 -32.10
CA GLU A 254 -1.83 -18.21 -33.28
C GLU A 254 -1.19 -16.81 -33.24
N PRO A 255 -0.76 -16.23 -34.37
CA PRO A 255 -0.25 -14.86 -34.42
C PRO A 255 -1.24 -13.87 -33.78
N GLY A 256 -0.75 -12.96 -32.95
CA GLY A 256 -1.60 -12.03 -32.19
C GLY A 256 -2.24 -12.59 -30.92
N THR A 257 -2.05 -13.87 -30.57
CA THR A 257 -2.54 -14.41 -29.29
C THR A 257 -1.91 -13.65 -28.11
N LEU A 258 -2.71 -12.86 -27.37
CA LEU A 258 -2.29 -12.24 -26.11
C LEU A 258 -2.22 -13.27 -24.97
N PRO A 259 -1.36 -13.11 -23.95
CA PRO A 259 -0.26 -12.12 -23.86
C PRO A 259 0.92 -12.54 -24.75
N PRO A 260 1.59 -11.62 -25.48
CA PRO A 260 2.66 -11.96 -26.43
C PRO A 260 3.82 -12.72 -25.78
N MET A 261 4.71 -13.30 -26.58
CA MET A 261 5.99 -13.79 -26.06
C MET A 261 6.85 -12.59 -25.63
N CYS A 262 7.75 -12.77 -24.65
CA CYS A 262 8.71 -11.74 -24.30
C CYS A 262 9.83 -11.63 -25.35
N GLU A 263 10.35 -10.42 -25.55
CA GLU A 263 11.47 -10.13 -26.44
C GLU A 263 12.75 -10.85 -26.01
N HIS A 264 13.66 -11.07 -26.97
CA HIS A 264 14.90 -11.82 -26.74
C HIS A 264 15.91 -11.15 -25.78
N ASP A 265 15.77 -9.85 -25.50
CA ASP A 265 16.58 -9.07 -24.55
C ASP A 265 16.01 -9.08 -23.13
N ASP A 266 14.78 -9.58 -22.92
CA ASP A 266 14.14 -9.63 -21.60
C ASP A 266 14.68 -10.79 -20.75
N ASP A 267 15.82 -10.57 -20.08
CA ASP A 267 16.33 -11.53 -19.08
C ASP A 267 15.23 -11.86 -18.05
N PRO A 268 14.79 -13.13 -17.95
CA PRO A 268 13.74 -13.52 -17.01
C PRO A 268 14.27 -13.81 -15.61
N ASP A 269 15.59 -13.91 -15.43
CA ASP A 269 16.23 -14.08 -14.13
C ASP A 269 16.50 -12.71 -13.44
N ALA A 270 16.61 -11.62 -14.20
CA ALA A 270 16.58 -10.25 -13.70
C ALA A 270 15.26 -9.93 -12.97
N ALA A 271 15.38 -9.53 -11.69
CA ALA A 271 14.23 -9.33 -10.80
C ALA A 271 14.33 -8.13 -9.84
N TRP A 272 15.53 -7.63 -9.50
CA TRP A 272 15.66 -6.50 -8.58
C TRP A 272 15.22 -5.18 -9.24
N ASN A 273 14.17 -4.56 -8.70
CA ASN A 273 13.56 -3.32 -9.21
C ASN A 273 13.08 -3.37 -10.68
N VAL A 274 13.00 -4.56 -11.30
CA VAL A 274 12.57 -4.74 -12.70
C VAL A 274 11.04 -4.64 -12.80
N PRO A 275 10.47 -3.82 -13.69
CA PRO A 275 9.02 -3.82 -13.95
C PRO A 275 8.51 -5.17 -14.48
N MET A 276 7.31 -5.59 -14.07
CA MET A 276 6.63 -6.71 -14.71
C MET A 276 6.20 -6.33 -16.13
N LYS A 277 6.40 -7.24 -17.10
CA LYS A 277 5.92 -7.12 -18.48
C LYS A 277 4.74 -8.08 -18.70
N ALA A 278 3.73 -7.67 -19.47
CA ALA A 278 2.58 -8.52 -19.81
C ALA A 278 2.89 -9.46 -20.99
N CYS A 279 3.97 -10.24 -20.86
CA CYS A 279 4.44 -11.20 -21.87
C CYS A 279 4.78 -12.56 -21.23
N GLN A 280 4.83 -13.63 -22.04
CA GLN A 280 5.23 -14.97 -21.61
C GLN A 280 6.68 -15.26 -22.01
N THR A 281 7.52 -15.61 -21.05
CA THR A 281 8.92 -15.98 -21.30
C THR A 281 9.02 -17.39 -21.92
N PRO A 282 9.69 -17.58 -23.07
CA PRO A 282 10.02 -18.92 -23.57
C PRO A 282 11.12 -19.58 -22.73
N TYR A 283 11.14 -20.91 -22.67
CA TYR A 283 12.29 -21.63 -22.10
C TYR A 283 13.50 -21.56 -23.04
N SER A 284 14.72 -21.50 -22.48
CA SER A 284 15.93 -21.70 -23.28
C SER A 284 15.97 -23.11 -23.90
N GLU A 285 16.70 -23.27 -25.00
CA GLU A 285 16.80 -24.55 -25.75
C GLU A 285 17.12 -25.73 -24.84
N ARG A 286 18.09 -25.55 -23.95
CA ARG A 286 18.49 -26.46 -22.88
C ARG A 286 17.30 -26.95 -22.04
N VAL A 287 16.57 -26.00 -21.43
CA VAL A 287 15.46 -26.28 -20.51
C VAL A 287 14.29 -26.94 -21.26
N ASN A 288 14.04 -26.50 -22.49
CA ASN A 288 13.07 -27.09 -23.40
C ASN A 288 13.42 -28.56 -23.76
N LYS A 289 14.71 -28.87 -23.97
CA LYS A 289 15.21 -30.24 -24.20
C LYS A 289 15.14 -31.09 -22.93
N ALA A 290 15.45 -30.51 -21.76
CA ALA A 290 15.45 -31.19 -20.46
C ALA A 290 14.05 -31.41 -19.87
N LYS A 291 13.00 -30.73 -20.36
CA LYS A 291 11.59 -30.93 -19.96
C LYS A 291 11.34 -30.81 -18.44
N GLY A 292 12.20 -30.07 -17.74
CA GLY A 292 12.16 -29.93 -16.27
C GLY A 292 12.84 -31.05 -15.46
N SER A 293 13.29 -32.15 -16.08
CA SER A 293 13.97 -33.26 -15.36
C SER A 293 15.47 -33.00 -15.10
N GLU A 294 15.86 -31.74 -15.01
CA GLU A 294 17.27 -31.31 -14.97
C GLU A 294 17.83 -31.22 -13.55
N LEU A 295 16.96 -31.17 -12.53
CA LEU A 295 17.34 -31.22 -11.13
C LEU A 295 17.12 -32.62 -10.55
N LEU A 296 18.06 -33.05 -9.71
CA LEU A 296 17.84 -34.19 -8.82
C LEU A 296 16.72 -33.87 -7.81
N PRO A 297 16.05 -34.87 -7.24
CA PRO A 297 15.12 -34.67 -6.13
C PRO A 297 15.80 -34.06 -4.88
N TRP A 298 14.99 -33.56 -3.96
CA TRP A 298 15.41 -33.32 -2.58
C TRP A 298 15.55 -34.67 -1.84
N PRO A 299 16.63 -34.89 -1.06
CA PRO A 299 17.65 -33.94 -0.65
C PRO A 299 18.99 -34.03 -1.42
N GLN A 300 19.04 -34.72 -2.56
CA GLN A 300 20.25 -34.91 -3.38
C GLN A 300 20.72 -33.59 -4.02
N ARG A 301 19.79 -32.77 -4.54
CA ARG A 301 20.13 -31.49 -5.20
C ARG A 301 20.80 -30.44 -4.30
N LEU A 302 20.83 -30.62 -2.98
CA LEU A 302 21.44 -29.65 -2.06
C LEU A 302 22.95 -29.52 -2.23
N THR A 303 23.64 -30.60 -2.60
CA THR A 303 25.11 -30.67 -2.71
C THR A 303 25.62 -31.18 -4.05
N ALA A 304 24.73 -31.63 -4.95
CA ALA A 304 25.08 -31.88 -6.35
C ALA A 304 25.25 -30.54 -7.11
N PRO A 305 26.24 -30.38 -8.01
CA PRO A 305 26.39 -29.18 -8.84
C PRO A 305 25.14 -28.96 -9.71
N PRO A 306 24.40 -27.84 -9.56
CA PRO A 306 23.16 -27.64 -10.30
C PRO A 306 23.39 -27.26 -11.78
N PRO A 307 22.42 -27.53 -12.67
CA PRO A 307 22.49 -27.21 -14.09
C PRO A 307 22.91 -25.76 -14.38
N CYS A 308 22.39 -24.80 -13.62
CA CYS A 308 22.57 -23.37 -13.87
C CYS A 308 24.02 -22.87 -13.75
N LEU A 309 24.95 -23.63 -13.14
CA LEU A 309 26.35 -23.19 -13.00
C LEU A 309 27.00 -22.85 -14.35
N LYS A 310 26.72 -23.64 -15.39
CA LYS A 310 27.24 -23.40 -16.76
C LYS A 310 26.69 -22.12 -17.40
N GLU A 311 25.48 -21.67 -17.02
CA GLU A 311 24.90 -20.40 -17.46
C GLU A 311 25.52 -19.19 -16.75
N LEU A 312 26.21 -19.42 -15.63
CA LEU A 312 26.88 -18.39 -14.81
C LEU A 312 28.41 -18.41 -14.94
N GLY A 313 28.97 -19.25 -15.82
CA GLY A 313 30.43 -19.43 -15.98
C GLY A 313 31.13 -20.13 -14.80
N ILE A 314 30.39 -20.73 -13.87
CA ILE A 314 30.95 -21.35 -12.65
C ILE A 314 31.26 -22.83 -12.90
N SER A 315 32.43 -23.30 -12.49
CA SER A 315 32.80 -24.72 -12.60
C SER A 315 32.20 -25.57 -11.47
N SER A 316 31.99 -26.87 -11.75
CA SER A 316 31.58 -27.86 -10.74
C SER A 316 32.60 -27.99 -9.60
N ASN A 317 33.88 -27.70 -9.87
CA ASN A 317 34.95 -27.74 -8.87
C ASN A 317 34.78 -26.58 -7.88
N ASN A 318 34.59 -25.35 -8.35
CA ASN A 318 34.39 -24.18 -7.48
C ASN A 318 33.12 -24.29 -6.63
N PHE A 319 32.06 -24.90 -7.16
CA PHE A 319 30.87 -25.23 -6.37
C PHE A 319 31.15 -26.28 -5.28
N SER A 320 32.01 -27.26 -5.56
CA SER A 320 32.41 -28.30 -4.60
C SER A 320 33.36 -27.75 -3.53
N GLU A 321 34.24 -26.81 -3.91
CA GLU A 321 35.11 -26.05 -3.03
C GLU A 321 34.30 -25.15 -2.07
N ASP A 322 33.34 -24.36 -2.56
CA ASP A 322 32.42 -23.55 -1.72
C ASP A 322 31.72 -24.44 -0.67
N ASN A 323 31.24 -25.62 -1.08
CA ASN A 323 30.61 -26.59 -0.17
C ASN A 323 31.58 -27.11 0.91
N ALA A 324 32.81 -27.49 0.56
CA ALA A 324 33.80 -27.98 1.51
C ALA A 324 34.25 -26.88 2.49
N ILE A 325 34.48 -25.66 1.97
CA ILE A 325 34.86 -24.47 2.73
C ILE A 325 33.77 -24.11 3.75
N TRP A 326 32.50 -24.03 3.32
CA TRP A 326 31.41 -23.72 4.23
C TRP A 326 31.12 -24.83 5.24
N HIS A 327 31.30 -26.09 4.87
CA HIS A 327 31.15 -27.20 5.81
C HIS A 327 32.15 -27.08 6.97
N SER A 328 33.42 -26.81 6.65
CA SER A 328 34.47 -26.56 7.65
C SER A 328 34.19 -25.32 8.51
N ARG A 329 33.83 -24.19 7.89
CA ARG A 329 33.51 -22.93 8.60
C ARG A 329 32.32 -23.06 9.54
N VAL A 330 31.24 -23.74 9.14
CA VAL A 330 30.06 -23.95 9.98
C VAL A 330 30.37 -24.88 11.16
N ILE A 331 31.25 -25.88 10.98
CA ILE A 331 31.78 -26.69 12.09
C ILE A 331 32.58 -25.82 13.07
N GLN A 332 33.44 -24.94 12.58
CA GLN A 332 34.18 -23.98 13.42
C GLN A 332 33.23 -23.07 14.19
N TYR A 333 32.33 -22.35 13.52
CA TYR A 333 31.37 -21.44 14.17
C TYR A 333 30.57 -22.12 15.29
N TRP A 334 30.07 -23.34 15.06
CA TRP A 334 29.36 -24.12 16.10
C TRP A 334 30.27 -24.69 17.21
N LYS A 335 31.58 -24.78 16.98
CA LYS A 335 32.57 -25.14 18.02
C LYS A 335 32.84 -23.94 18.94
N HIS A 336 33.02 -22.74 18.39
CA HIS A 336 33.27 -21.53 19.20
C HIS A 336 32.04 -21.16 20.05
N MET A 337 30.84 -21.16 19.47
CA MET A 337 29.60 -20.83 20.19
C MET A 337 29.10 -21.94 21.15
N LYS A 338 29.81 -23.07 21.28
CA LYS A 338 29.29 -24.32 21.89
C LYS A 338 28.88 -24.17 23.37
N SER A 339 29.51 -23.28 24.13
CA SER A 339 29.13 -22.99 25.52
C SER A 339 27.81 -22.22 25.62
N GLU A 340 27.60 -21.26 24.71
CA GLU A 340 26.46 -20.33 24.77
C GLU A 340 25.18 -20.89 24.12
N ILE A 341 25.31 -21.74 23.07
CA ILE A 341 24.17 -22.21 22.28
C ILE A 341 23.72 -23.63 22.64
N ARG A 342 22.43 -23.75 22.97
CA ARG A 342 21.70 -25.03 22.93
C ARG A 342 21.33 -25.43 21.50
N LYS A 343 21.00 -26.73 21.30
CA LYS A 343 20.49 -27.29 20.03
C LYS A 343 19.32 -26.46 19.44
N ASP A 344 18.49 -25.90 20.31
CA ASP A 344 17.24 -25.18 20.01
C ASP A 344 17.35 -23.65 20.15
N SER A 345 18.56 -23.07 20.11
CA SER A 345 18.76 -21.61 20.22
C SER A 345 18.51 -20.83 18.94
N PHE A 346 18.49 -21.51 17.78
CA PHE A 346 18.27 -20.89 16.48
C PHE A 346 17.14 -21.58 15.72
N ARG A 347 16.32 -20.79 15.01
CA ARG A 347 15.32 -21.28 14.07
C ARG A 347 15.28 -20.44 12.79
N ASN A 348 15.26 -19.12 12.93
CA ASN A 348 15.28 -18.13 11.85
C ASN A 348 16.71 -17.64 11.66
N VAL A 349 17.37 -18.10 10.59
CA VAL A 349 18.73 -17.66 10.23
C VAL A 349 18.65 -16.78 8.99
N MET A 350 19.45 -15.72 8.92
CA MET A 350 19.69 -14.97 7.68
C MET A 350 21.16 -15.07 7.31
N ASP A 351 21.42 -15.46 6.06
CA ASP A 351 22.73 -15.35 5.45
C ASP A 351 22.71 -14.12 4.54
N MET A 352 23.38 -13.05 4.94
CA MET A 352 23.20 -11.72 4.37
C MET A 352 23.97 -11.54 3.05
N SER A 353 24.98 -12.35 2.77
CA SER A 353 25.62 -12.43 1.45
C SER A 353 25.96 -13.88 1.12
N ALA A 354 24.94 -14.61 0.65
CA ALA A 354 24.91 -16.07 0.63
C ALA A 354 25.71 -16.73 -0.51
N ASN A 355 26.25 -15.96 -1.47
CA ASN A 355 26.99 -16.46 -2.64
C ASN A 355 26.27 -17.62 -3.38
N LEU A 356 26.72 -18.87 -3.21
CA LEU A 356 26.15 -20.08 -3.82
C LEU A 356 25.26 -20.91 -2.86
N GLY A 357 25.00 -20.41 -1.65
CA GLY A 357 24.20 -21.06 -0.60
C GLY A 357 24.93 -22.12 0.23
N GLY A 358 26.27 -22.19 0.17
CA GLY A 358 27.05 -23.22 0.86
C GLY A 358 26.95 -23.19 2.40
N PHE A 359 26.83 -22.01 3.00
CA PHE A 359 26.57 -21.86 4.44
C PHE A 359 25.23 -22.51 4.83
N ALA A 360 24.13 -22.16 4.15
CA ALA A 360 22.82 -22.75 4.40
C ALA A 360 22.77 -24.27 4.11
N ALA A 361 23.47 -24.74 3.07
CA ALA A 361 23.59 -26.16 2.79
C ALA A 361 24.34 -26.93 3.89
N SER A 362 25.34 -26.30 4.51
CA SER A 362 26.07 -26.87 5.65
C SER A 362 25.22 -26.97 6.92
N LEU A 363 24.13 -26.21 7.02
CA LEU A 363 23.17 -26.26 8.13
C LEU A 363 22.10 -27.35 8.01
N LYS A 364 22.11 -28.21 6.98
CA LYS A 364 21.13 -29.31 6.75
C LYS A 364 20.82 -30.18 7.99
N LYS A 365 21.80 -30.36 8.89
CA LYS A 365 21.67 -31.18 10.12
C LYS A 365 21.17 -30.38 11.35
N LYS A 366 20.62 -29.18 11.15
CA LYS A 366 20.06 -28.28 12.17
C LYS A 366 18.59 -28.03 11.87
N ASP A 367 17.76 -27.88 12.91
CA ASP A 367 16.31 -27.68 12.78
C ASP A 367 15.94 -26.22 12.40
N VAL A 368 16.70 -25.60 11.49
CA VAL A 368 16.61 -24.17 11.09
C VAL A 368 16.06 -24.00 9.67
N TRP A 369 15.68 -22.78 9.32
CA TRP A 369 15.63 -22.33 7.92
C TRP A 369 16.53 -21.11 7.74
N VAL A 370 16.98 -20.88 6.50
CA VAL A 370 17.87 -19.76 6.16
C VAL A 370 17.23 -18.89 5.09
N MET A 371 17.07 -17.60 5.36
CA MET A 371 16.87 -16.58 4.33
C MET A 371 18.23 -16.30 3.69
N ASN A 372 18.46 -16.83 2.49
CA ASN A 372 19.70 -16.61 1.75
C ASN A 372 19.58 -15.31 0.95
N VAL A 373 20.19 -14.23 1.40
CA VAL A 373 20.18 -12.95 0.69
C VAL A 373 21.35 -12.90 -0.28
N VAL A 374 21.08 -12.55 -1.53
CA VAL A 374 22.08 -12.33 -2.58
C VAL A 374 22.11 -10.83 -2.92
N PRO A 375 23.27 -10.17 -2.92
CA PRO A 375 23.40 -8.78 -3.35
C PRO A 375 22.85 -8.57 -4.77
N PHE A 376 22.18 -7.44 -5.02
CA PHE A 376 21.60 -7.13 -6.33
C PHE A 376 22.63 -7.09 -7.48
N THR A 377 23.88 -6.76 -7.15
CA THR A 377 25.08 -6.82 -7.99
C THR A 377 25.39 -8.23 -8.52
N GLU A 378 25.01 -9.28 -7.79
CA GLU A 378 25.28 -10.69 -8.13
C GLU A 378 24.00 -11.52 -8.32
N SER A 379 22.88 -10.86 -8.63
CA SER A 379 21.52 -11.41 -8.64
C SER A 379 21.36 -12.81 -9.28
N GLY A 380 22.08 -13.09 -10.38
CA GLY A 380 22.07 -14.39 -11.06
C GLY A 380 22.49 -15.58 -10.18
N LYS A 381 23.30 -15.38 -9.13
CA LYS A 381 23.71 -16.46 -8.20
C LYS A 381 22.54 -17.04 -7.39
N LEU A 382 21.48 -16.26 -7.14
CA LEU A 382 20.31 -16.72 -6.38
C LEU A 382 19.61 -17.93 -7.03
N LYS A 383 19.74 -18.08 -8.36
CA LYS A 383 19.25 -19.22 -9.13
C LYS A 383 19.87 -20.55 -8.68
N VAL A 384 21.16 -20.53 -8.34
CA VAL A 384 21.90 -21.67 -7.75
C VAL A 384 21.24 -22.11 -6.44
N ILE A 385 20.86 -21.16 -5.59
CA ILE A 385 20.26 -21.40 -4.28
C ILE A 385 18.88 -22.07 -4.42
N TYR A 386 18.05 -21.62 -5.37
CA TYR A 386 16.76 -22.24 -5.66
C TYR A 386 16.87 -23.64 -6.30
N ASP A 387 17.84 -23.84 -7.20
CA ASP A 387 18.15 -25.16 -7.78
C ASP A 387 18.62 -26.15 -6.69
N ARG A 388 19.37 -25.70 -5.69
CA ARG A 388 19.75 -26.50 -4.50
C ARG A 388 18.58 -26.89 -3.59
N GLY A 389 17.38 -26.35 -3.79
CA GLY A 389 16.24 -26.58 -2.89
C GLY A 389 16.35 -25.81 -1.57
N LEU A 390 17.05 -24.68 -1.61
CA LEU A 390 17.05 -23.64 -0.57
C LEU A 390 16.13 -22.49 -1.00
N MET A 391 16.00 -21.47 -0.15
CA MET A 391 15.20 -20.27 -0.41
C MET A 391 15.99 -19.01 -0.09
N GLY A 392 15.69 -17.93 -0.81
CA GLY A 392 16.43 -16.68 -0.68
C GLY A 392 15.77 -15.51 -1.39
N THR A 393 16.44 -14.37 -1.43
CA THR A 393 15.93 -13.17 -2.10
C THR A 393 17.06 -12.26 -2.55
N ILE A 394 16.81 -11.43 -3.56
CA ILE A 394 17.74 -10.37 -3.97
C ILE A 394 17.48 -9.14 -3.10
N HIS A 395 18.53 -8.47 -2.62
CA HIS A 395 18.40 -7.21 -1.88
C HIS A 395 19.57 -6.24 -2.12
N ASN A 396 19.33 -4.96 -1.87
CA ASN A 396 20.34 -3.90 -1.83
C ASN A 396 20.60 -3.49 -0.37
N TRP A 397 21.74 -3.88 0.19
CA TRP A 397 22.08 -3.58 1.60
C TRP A 397 22.40 -2.12 1.89
N CYS A 398 22.45 -1.25 0.87
CA CYS A 398 22.37 0.20 1.05
C CYS A 398 20.97 0.70 1.48
N GLU A 399 20.01 -0.21 1.71
CA GLU A 399 18.63 0.04 2.11
C GLU A 399 18.15 -1.00 3.15
N SER A 400 17.20 -0.63 4.02
CA SER A 400 16.60 -1.55 5.01
C SER A 400 15.82 -2.72 4.38
N PHE A 401 15.99 -3.91 4.94
CA PHE A 401 15.39 -5.16 4.48
C PHE A 401 13.89 -5.26 4.78
N SER A 402 13.13 -5.94 3.90
CA SER A 402 11.67 -6.08 3.99
C SER A 402 11.22 -7.11 5.03
N THR A 403 11.45 -6.81 6.32
CA THR A 403 11.03 -7.63 7.47
C THR A 403 10.64 -6.77 8.68
N TYR A 404 9.87 -7.34 9.60
CA TYR A 404 9.58 -6.72 10.90
C TYR A 404 10.84 -6.71 11.79
N PRO A 405 10.97 -5.75 12.72
CA PRO A 405 12.05 -5.78 13.71
C PRO A 405 12.02 -7.06 14.56
N ARG A 406 13.17 -7.46 15.09
CA ARG A 406 13.33 -8.59 16.03
C ARG A 406 12.78 -9.93 15.49
N THR A 407 13.10 -10.27 14.24
CA THR A 407 12.56 -11.45 13.53
C THR A 407 13.53 -12.61 13.32
N TYR A 408 14.86 -12.42 13.45
CA TYR A 408 15.85 -13.48 13.23
C TYR A 408 16.68 -13.77 14.48
N ASP A 409 17.08 -15.04 14.66
CA ASP A 409 17.86 -15.51 15.81
C ASP A 409 19.38 -15.46 15.55
N LEU A 410 19.77 -15.57 14.27
CA LEU A 410 21.16 -15.57 13.83
C LEU A 410 21.29 -14.79 12.52
N LEU A 411 22.17 -13.79 12.49
CA LEU A 411 22.64 -13.13 11.27
C LEU A 411 24.05 -13.61 10.93
N HIS A 412 24.30 -13.90 9.66
CA HIS A 412 25.64 -14.20 9.13
C HIS A 412 26.00 -13.20 8.03
N ALA A 413 27.12 -12.50 8.19
CA ALA A 413 27.62 -11.49 7.27
C ALA A 413 29.06 -11.83 6.85
N TRP A 414 29.23 -12.32 5.62
CA TRP A 414 30.52 -12.66 5.01
C TRP A 414 30.89 -11.59 3.98
N LEU A 415 32.00 -10.88 4.21
CA LEU A 415 32.55 -9.78 3.39
C LEU A 415 31.58 -8.62 3.07
N LEU A 416 30.37 -8.61 3.65
CA LEU A 416 29.29 -7.71 3.29
C LEU A 416 29.60 -6.24 3.59
N PHE A 417 30.31 -5.96 4.69
CA PHE A 417 30.67 -4.59 5.04
C PHE A 417 31.73 -4.06 4.05
N SER A 418 32.73 -4.88 3.70
CA SER A 418 33.66 -4.60 2.58
C SER A 418 32.99 -4.50 1.20
N GLU A 419 31.77 -5.04 1.03
CA GLU A 419 31.02 -4.94 -0.22
C GLU A 419 30.25 -3.61 -0.30
N ILE A 420 29.51 -3.24 0.75
CA ILE A 420 28.74 -1.99 0.79
C ILE A 420 29.63 -0.74 0.92
N GLU A 421 30.82 -0.86 1.53
CA GLU A 421 31.85 0.19 1.57
C GLU A 421 32.23 0.63 0.14
N LYS A 422 32.48 -0.33 -0.75
CA LYS A 422 32.78 -0.09 -2.17
C LYS A 422 31.61 0.52 -2.95
N GLN A 423 30.38 0.34 -2.47
CA GLN A 423 29.16 0.91 -3.05
C GLN A 423 28.89 2.35 -2.52
N GLY A 424 29.74 2.87 -1.63
CA GLY A 424 29.59 4.21 -1.05
C GLY A 424 28.53 4.28 0.06
N CYS A 425 28.20 3.15 0.68
CA CYS A 425 27.11 3.04 1.64
C CYS A 425 27.62 2.94 3.09
N SER A 426 26.88 3.53 4.03
CA SER A 426 27.27 3.61 5.44
C SER A 426 27.31 2.23 6.12
N LEU A 427 28.39 1.97 6.85
CA LEU A 427 28.55 0.76 7.66
C LEU A 427 27.68 0.82 8.93
N GLU A 428 27.43 2.04 9.42
CA GLU A 428 26.54 2.36 10.54
C GLU A 428 25.08 2.06 10.18
N ASP A 429 24.59 2.50 9.01
CA ASP A 429 23.25 2.19 8.49
C ASP A 429 23.03 0.66 8.47
N LEU A 430 24.00 -0.11 7.95
CA LEU A 430 23.91 -1.57 7.91
C LEU A 430 23.96 -2.20 9.31
N LEU A 431 24.78 -1.68 10.23
CA LEU A 431 24.89 -2.25 11.57
C LEU A 431 23.65 -1.94 12.43
N ILE A 432 23.01 -0.78 12.24
CA ILE A 432 21.71 -0.42 12.80
C ILE A 432 20.61 -1.31 12.19
N GLU A 433 20.66 -1.59 10.89
CA GLU A 433 19.74 -2.52 10.22
C GLU A 433 19.92 -3.97 10.72
N MET A 434 21.16 -4.40 11.00
CA MET A 434 21.43 -5.70 11.64
C MET A 434 20.82 -5.78 13.03
N ASP A 435 21.00 -4.76 13.89
CA ASP A 435 20.29 -4.68 15.16
C ASP A 435 18.78 -4.79 14.95
N ARG A 436 18.21 -3.96 14.07
CA ARG A 436 16.78 -3.93 13.77
C ARG A 436 16.20 -5.31 13.50
N ILE A 437 16.86 -6.11 12.65
CA ILE A 437 16.43 -7.44 12.24
C ILE A 437 16.62 -8.49 13.37
N LEU A 438 17.72 -8.41 14.10
CA LEU A 438 18.13 -9.39 15.12
C LEU A 438 17.21 -9.38 16.35
N ARG A 439 16.89 -10.55 16.91
CA ARG A 439 16.13 -10.70 18.16
C ARG A 439 16.97 -10.34 19.40
N PRO A 440 16.36 -9.92 20.53
CA PRO A 440 17.05 -9.90 21.81
C PRO A 440 17.57 -11.31 22.16
N TYR A 441 18.82 -11.40 22.62
CA TYR A 441 19.57 -12.66 22.77
C TYR A 441 19.80 -13.44 21.46
N GLY A 442 19.63 -12.80 20.30
CA GLY A 442 20.09 -13.30 19.01
C GLY A 442 21.59 -13.08 18.82
N TYR A 443 22.17 -13.79 17.85
CA TYR A 443 23.61 -13.82 17.59
C TYR A 443 23.94 -13.23 16.21
N ALA A 444 25.14 -12.65 16.07
CA ALA A 444 25.67 -12.18 14.79
C ALA A 444 27.07 -12.75 14.53
N ILE A 445 27.28 -13.31 13.34
CA ILE A 445 28.60 -13.77 12.87
C ILE A 445 29.03 -12.84 11.74
N ILE A 446 29.94 -11.91 12.04
CA ILE A 446 30.51 -10.98 11.06
C ILE A 446 31.93 -11.43 10.73
N ARG A 447 32.20 -11.71 9.45
CA ARG A 447 33.54 -12.08 8.96
C ARG A 447 33.91 -11.23 7.76
N ASP A 448 34.77 -10.25 8.01
CA ASP A 448 35.19 -9.21 7.07
C ASP A 448 36.70 -8.92 7.23
N LYS A 449 37.25 -7.95 6.48
CA LYS A 449 38.65 -7.51 6.59
C LYS A 449 38.98 -7.03 8.01
N ALA A 450 40.22 -7.19 8.43
CA ALA A 450 40.69 -6.77 9.76
C ALA A 450 40.41 -5.28 10.08
N ALA A 451 40.56 -4.38 9.10
CA ALA A 451 40.25 -2.96 9.26
C ALA A 451 38.76 -2.72 9.54
N VAL A 452 37.88 -3.34 8.76
CA VAL A 452 36.42 -3.24 8.88
C VAL A 452 35.92 -3.82 10.20
N ILE A 453 36.44 -4.99 10.62
CA ILE A 453 36.12 -5.57 11.93
C ILE A 453 36.60 -4.67 13.08
N ASN A 454 37.76 -4.03 12.95
CA ASN A 454 38.26 -3.06 13.94
C ASN A 454 37.51 -1.72 13.93
N TYR A 455 36.78 -1.41 12.86
CA TYR A 455 35.82 -0.30 12.83
C TYR A 455 34.53 -0.68 13.57
N ILE A 456 33.90 -1.80 13.19
CA ILE A 456 32.65 -2.32 13.79
C ILE A 456 32.77 -2.45 15.32
N LYS A 457 33.90 -2.98 15.84
CA LYS A 457 34.17 -3.08 17.30
C LYS A 457 33.99 -1.76 18.06
N LYS A 458 34.25 -0.60 17.44
CA LYS A 458 34.10 0.72 18.07
C LYS A 458 32.62 1.12 18.22
N LEU A 459 31.75 0.53 17.41
CA LEU A 459 30.31 0.81 17.37
C LEU A 459 29.50 -0.13 18.28
N LEU A 460 29.96 -1.36 18.52
CA LEU A 460 29.23 -2.36 19.33
C LEU A 460 28.75 -1.84 20.70
N PRO A 461 29.55 -1.10 21.51
CA PRO A 461 29.08 -0.57 22.79
C PRO A 461 27.98 0.51 22.64
N VAL A 462 27.97 1.24 21.52
CA VAL A 462 26.92 2.24 21.22
C VAL A 462 25.58 1.56 20.90
N LEU A 463 25.64 0.35 20.33
CA LEU A 463 24.49 -0.50 20.06
C LEU A 463 24.05 -1.35 21.26
N ARG A 464 24.82 -1.34 22.37
CA ARG A 464 24.68 -2.26 23.52
C ARG A 464 24.83 -3.74 23.14
N TRP A 465 25.71 -4.01 22.17
CA TRP A 465 26.16 -5.36 21.84
C TRP A 465 27.37 -5.67 22.74
N ASP A 466 27.08 -5.81 24.04
CA ASP A 466 28.09 -5.78 25.10
C ASP A 466 28.92 -7.08 25.15
N ASP A 467 28.30 -8.22 24.87
CA ASP A 467 28.96 -9.53 24.75
C ASP A 467 29.42 -9.81 23.30
N TRP A 468 30.73 -9.82 23.06
CA TRP A 468 31.31 -10.23 21.78
C TRP A 468 32.67 -10.91 21.93
N THR A 469 33.00 -11.78 20.97
CA THR A 469 34.30 -12.46 20.86
C THR A 469 34.92 -12.21 19.49
N PHE A 470 36.25 -12.24 19.41
CA PHE A 470 36.99 -12.01 18.16
C PHE A 470 38.19 -12.95 18.04
N GLU A 471 38.36 -13.56 16.87
CA GLU A 471 39.50 -14.39 16.51
C GLU A 471 40.24 -13.77 15.31
N ARG A 472 41.57 -13.72 15.37
CA ARG A 472 42.43 -13.24 14.28
C ARG A 472 43.09 -14.44 13.60
N SER A 473 42.67 -14.75 12.37
CA SER A 473 43.26 -15.87 11.62
C SER A 473 44.75 -15.62 11.35
N GLN A 474 45.61 -16.55 11.78
CA GLN A 474 47.07 -16.43 11.71
C GLN A 474 47.66 -16.40 10.29
N ALA A 475 46.86 -16.71 9.26
CA ALA A 475 47.26 -16.80 7.85
C ALA A 475 47.52 -15.44 7.16
N GLN A 476 47.78 -14.36 7.91
CA GLN A 476 47.92 -13.00 7.38
C GLN A 476 49.09 -12.22 8.02
N ALA A 477 50.20 -12.92 8.26
CA ALA A 477 51.44 -12.35 8.80
C ALA A 477 52.47 -11.95 7.73
N ASN A 478 52.33 -12.45 6.48
CA ASN A 478 53.36 -12.39 5.44
C ASN A 478 52.87 -11.70 4.14
N GLU A 479 52.26 -10.52 4.24
CA GLU A 479 52.14 -9.57 3.11
C GLU A 479 52.71 -8.20 3.54
N PRO A 480 53.65 -7.60 2.78
CA PRO A 480 54.24 -6.31 3.11
C PRO A 480 53.32 -5.12 2.78
N ASP A 481 53.51 -4.03 3.50
CA ASP A 481 52.66 -2.83 3.46
C ASP A 481 52.87 -2.01 2.17
N PRO A 482 51.83 -1.77 1.33
CA PRO A 482 51.96 -1.09 0.04
C PRO A 482 52.01 0.44 0.16
N THR A 483 52.97 0.98 0.92
CA THR A 483 53.24 2.43 1.02
C THR A 483 54.69 2.79 0.68
N SER A 484 55.12 2.53 -0.56
CA SER A 484 56.32 3.15 -1.15
C SER A 484 56.20 3.23 -2.68
N PRO A 485 56.48 4.39 -3.33
CA PRO A 485 56.21 4.57 -4.77
C PRO A 485 57.47 4.57 -5.66
N HIS A 486 57.65 3.56 -6.52
CA HIS A 486 58.60 3.61 -7.65
C HIS A 486 58.15 2.78 -8.88
N PHE A 487 58.26 3.40 -10.07
CA PHE A 487 58.84 2.91 -11.35
C PHE A 487 58.95 1.38 -11.61
N THR A 488 58.64 0.80 -12.79
CA THR A 488 58.12 1.34 -14.07
C THR A 488 57.54 0.25 -15.00
N ARG A 489 56.86 0.74 -16.07
CA ARG A 489 56.42 0.15 -17.36
C ARG A 489 57.25 -0.98 -18.00
N GLU A 490 56.57 -1.73 -18.89
CA GLU A 490 57.02 -2.69 -19.97
C GLU A 490 56.69 -4.16 -19.66
N SER A 491 56.27 -5.09 -20.55
CA SER A 491 55.69 -5.19 -21.92
C SER A 491 56.31 -6.43 -22.60
N GLY A 492 55.52 -7.39 -23.07
CA GLY A 492 56.02 -8.60 -23.74
C GLY A 492 54.95 -9.69 -23.87
N ASP A 493 54.99 -10.46 -24.95
CA ASP A 493 54.01 -11.51 -25.32
C ASP A 493 54.76 -12.86 -25.61
N PRO A 494 54.20 -13.97 -26.15
CA PRO A 494 54.44 -15.29 -25.52
C PRO A 494 55.05 -16.38 -26.43
N ASN A 495 55.62 -17.45 -25.84
CA ASN A 495 55.47 -18.84 -26.34
C ASN A 495 56.11 -19.96 -25.48
N SER A 496 55.72 -21.21 -25.78
CA SER A 496 56.46 -22.49 -25.54
C SER A 496 56.75 -22.95 -24.09
N SER A 497 56.86 -24.24 -23.74
CA SER A 497 56.56 -25.51 -24.44
C SER A 497 56.54 -26.71 -23.46
N LEU A 498 55.82 -27.79 -23.80
CA LEU A 498 55.92 -29.14 -23.18
C LEU A 498 57.22 -29.86 -23.60
N PRO A 499 57.77 -30.79 -22.78
CA PRO A 499 57.43 -32.22 -22.97
C PRO A 499 57.41 -33.11 -21.69
N SER A 500 56.96 -34.35 -21.87
CA SER A 500 56.80 -35.46 -20.88
C SER A 500 57.50 -36.76 -21.43
N PRO A 501 57.22 -38.03 -20.99
CA PRO A 501 56.53 -38.49 -19.75
C PRO A 501 57.07 -39.63 -18.82
N PRO A 502 57.97 -40.59 -19.13
CA PRO A 502 57.64 -42.02 -18.89
C PRO A 502 58.64 -42.87 -18.05
N PRO A 503 58.34 -44.14 -17.67
CA PRO A 503 57.07 -44.91 -17.77
C PRO A 503 56.52 -45.18 -16.33
N ASP A 504 56.09 -46.34 -15.78
CA ASP A 504 55.91 -47.75 -16.22
C ASP A 504 54.93 -48.53 -15.26
N ARG A 505 54.59 -49.78 -15.65
CA ARG A 505 54.08 -50.95 -14.89
C ARG A 505 52.72 -50.92 -14.17
N HIS A 506 51.70 -51.21 -14.99
CA HIS A 506 50.84 -52.42 -14.90
C HIS A 506 49.78 -52.51 -13.78
N ARG A 507 48.48 -52.65 -14.11
CA ARG A 507 47.71 -53.81 -14.68
C ARG A 507 47.40 -54.87 -13.60
N ASP A 508 46.22 -55.50 -13.55
CA ASP A 508 45.11 -55.53 -14.53
C ASP A 508 43.72 -55.78 -13.86
N THR A 509 42.64 -55.65 -14.67
CA THR A 509 41.30 -56.33 -14.67
C THR A 509 40.81 -57.22 -13.48
N THR A 510 39.51 -57.42 -13.16
CA THR A 510 38.17 -57.04 -13.71
C THR A 510 37.01 -57.50 -12.78
N HIS A 511 35.79 -56.94 -12.95
CA HIS A 511 34.44 -57.56 -12.72
C HIS A 511 34.06 -58.06 -11.29
N THR A 512 32.80 -58.34 -10.87
CA THR A 512 31.41 -57.87 -11.19
C THR A 512 30.43 -58.31 -10.09
N SER A 513 29.30 -57.58 -9.91
CA SER A 513 27.97 -58.09 -9.46
C SER A 513 27.83 -58.69 -8.04
N ALA A 514 26.65 -59.14 -7.56
CA ALA A 514 25.35 -58.45 -7.43
C ALA A 514 24.34 -59.25 -6.54
N ALA A 515 23.33 -58.55 -6.00
CA ALA A 515 21.96 -59.04 -5.71
C ALA A 515 21.70 -60.09 -4.58
N ALA A 516 20.41 -60.44 -4.43
CA ALA A 516 19.77 -61.46 -3.56
C ALA A 516 19.70 -61.18 -2.03
N ALA A 517 18.66 -61.60 -1.29
CA ALA A 517 17.28 -62.02 -1.65
C ALA A 517 16.34 -61.98 -0.41
N GLU A 518 15.07 -62.38 -0.60
CA GLU A 518 13.94 -62.32 0.34
C GLU A 518 13.97 -63.34 1.51
N GLY A 519 13.10 -63.15 2.50
CA GLY A 519 12.76 -64.18 3.51
C GLY A 519 11.71 -63.72 4.53
N ALA A 520 10.67 -64.52 4.79
CA ALA A 520 9.57 -64.16 5.70
C ALA A 520 8.97 -65.38 6.43
N ARG A 521 8.49 -65.23 7.69
CA ARG A 521 7.26 -65.89 8.22
C ARG A 521 6.85 -65.59 9.69
N GLU A 522 5.55 -65.32 9.84
CA GLU A 522 4.55 -65.86 10.81
C GLU A 522 4.75 -66.09 12.34
N LYS A 523 3.77 -65.56 13.12
CA LYS A 523 3.04 -66.13 14.30
C LYS A 523 3.73 -66.23 15.70
N LYS A 524 3.03 -66.38 16.86
CA LYS A 524 1.76 -65.82 17.46
C LYS A 524 1.51 -66.39 18.90
N LYS A 525 0.73 -65.68 19.77
CA LYS A 525 0.13 -66.09 21.11
C LYS A 525 1.11 -66.01 22.32
N ARG A 526 0.72 -65.87 23.62
CA ARG A 526 -0.51 -65.64 24.47
C ARG A 526 -0.01 -65.02 25.83
N ARG A 527 -0.70 -64.66 26.95
CA ARG A 527 -2.04 -64.63 27.64
C ARG A 527 -1.94 -63.47 28.72
N HIS A 528 -2.86 -62.87 29.50
CA HIS A 528 -4.24 -63.02 30.06
C HIS A 528 -4.43 -64.06 31.19
N PRO A 529 -5.19 -63.82 32.30
CA PRO A 529 -6.12 -62.72 32.68
C PRO A 529 -5.70 -62.05 34.05
N PRO A 530 -6.47 -61.92 35.19
CA PRO A 530 -7.91 -61.67 35.48
C PRO A 530 -8.29 -60.67 36.65
N ARG A 531 -9.41 -59.91 36.51
CA ARG A 531 -10.41 -59.49 37.56
C ARG A 531 -10.00 -58.55 38.73
N GLY A 532 -10.89 -57.81 39.41
CA GLY A 532 -12.33 -57.47 39.17
C GLY A 532 -13.11 -57.05 40.45
N GLY A 533 -14.11 -56.15 40.37
CA GLY A 533 -14.97 -55.72 41.50
C GLY A 533 -15.97 -54.58 41.17
N ALA A 534 -17.06 -54.41 41.93
CA ALA A 534 -18.15 -53.41 41.74
C ALA A 534 -19.01 -53.19 43.01
N MET A 535 -20.09 -52.37 42.93
CA MET A 535 -21.07 -51.95 43.99
C MET A 535 -20.61 -50.77 44.90
N ALA A 536 -21.45 -49.87 45.44
CA ALA A 536 -22.88 -49.54 45.23
C ALA A 536 -23.19 -48.07 45.68
N GLU A 537 -24.45 -47.59 45.52
CA GLU A 537 -24.94 -46.26 45.95
C GLU A 537 -25.15 -46.10 47.46
N LEU A 538 -25.18 -44.85 47.95
CA LEU A 538 -26.14 -44.40 48.97
C LEU A 538 -26.41 -42.89 48.86
N ARG A 539 -27.63 -42.46 49.23
CA ARG A 539 -28.11 -41.07 49.18
C ARG A 539 -28.38 -40.54 50.59
N HIS A 540 -28.38 -39.22 50.77
CA HIS A 540 -29.38 -38.53 51.60
C HIS A 540 -29.55 -37.07 51.14
N ALA A 541 -30.66 -36.43 51.48
CA ALA A 541 -31.03 -35.08 51.05
C ALA A 541 -31.98 -34.37 52.03
N THR A 542 -31.97 -33.04 52.02
CA THR A 542 -32.98 -32.06 52.53
C THR A 542 -32.48 -30.67 52.04
N ALA A 543 -33.25 -29.75 51.44
CA ALA A 543 -34.54 -29.11 51.79
C ALA A 543 -34.37 -28.04 52.90
N ALA A 544 -34.92 -26.81 52.82
CA ALA A 544 -35.76 -26.16 51.79
C ALA A 544 -35.78 -24.61 51.91
N ALA A 545 -36.47 -23.94 50.96
CA ALA A 545 -37.16 -22.63 51.09
C ALA A 545 -36.31 -21.34 51.29
N ALA A 546 -36.84 -20.11 51.17
CA ALA A 546 -37.84 -19.51 50.25
C ALA A 546 -37.89 -17.96 50.43
N ALA A 547 -38.52 -17.25 49.49
CA ALA A 547 -38.79 -15.78 49.46
C ALA A 547 -37.53 -14.86 49.42
N ALA A 548 -37.41 -13.78 48.64
CA ALA A 548 -38.29 -12.88 47.86
C ALA A 548 -38.77 -11.59 48.58
N THR A 549 -38.19 -10.45 48.20
CA THR A 549 -38.90 -9.15 48.16
C THR A 549 -38.32 -8.21 47.09
N ARG A 550 -39.14 -7.23 46.67
CA ARG A 550 -38.80 -6.09 45.78
C ARG A 550 -38.58 -4.81 46.61
N ALA A 551 -38.48 -3.68 45.91
CA ALA A 551 -38.50 -2.29 46.38
C ALA A 551 -37.15 -1.74 46.89
N THR A 552 -36.78 -0.47 46.74
CA THR A 552 -36.83 0.59 45.69
C THR A 552 -36.35 1.88 46.37
N SER A 553 -35.96 2.90 45.59
CA SER A 553 -36.04 4.34 45.94
C SER A 553 -35.35 4.89 47.21
N SER A 554 -34.38 5.77 46.99
CA SER A 554 -34.05 6.95 47.84
C SER A 554 -35.30 7.84 48.08
N PRO A 555 -35.33 8.78 49.06
CA PRO A 555 -34.58 10.05 48.93
C PRO A 555 -34.26 10.83 50.24
N SER A 556 -33.79 12.09 50.08
CA SER A 556 -33.80 13.23 51.04
C SER A 556 -32.96 13.12 52.33
N LYS A 557 -32.04 14.05 52.64
CA LYS A 557 -32.12 15.53 52.83
C LYS A 557 -32.87 15.97 54.10
N ARG A 558 -32.20 16.77 54.94
CA ARG A 558 -32.45 18.21 55.17
C ARG A 558 -31.22 18.82 55.88
N ASP A 559 -31.12 20.13 56.05
CA ASP A 559 -30.67 21.19 55.10
C ASP A 559 -29.73 22.10 55.99
N ALA A 560 -29.31 23.35 55.78
CA ALA A 560 -29.66 24.49 54.93
C ALA A 560 -28.38 25.38 54.72
N GLU A 561 -28.29 26.24 53.70
CA GLU A 561 -28.37 27.73 53.73
C GLU A 561 -27.22 28.50 54.46
N ALA A 562 -26.66 29.60 53.92
CA ALA A 562 -26.71 30.21 52.57
C ALA A 562 -25.61 31.31 52.39
N ALA A 563 -25.22 31.61 51.14
CA ALA A 563 -24.64 32.90 50.63
C ALA A 563 -23.37 33.53 51.30
N SER A 564 -22.59 34.45 50.69
CA SER A 564 -22.23 34.70 49.27
C SER A 564 -21.02 35.68 49.16
N ALA A 565 -20.13 35.46 48.19
CA ALA A 565 -19.30 36.44 47.45
C ALA A 565 -18.37 37.48 48.16
N SER A 566 -17.06 37.32 47.89
CA SER A 566 -16.06 38.36 47.48
C SER A 566 -15.54 39.48 48.41
N SER A 567 -14.19 39.59 48.46
CA SER A 567 -13.37 40.82 48.52
C SER A 567 -13.29 41.63 49.85
N PRO A 568 -12.30 42.55 50.03
CA PRO A 568 -10.87 42.52 49.61
C PRO A 568 -9.85 43.15 50.61
N LEU A 569 -8.54 43.12 50.25
CA LEU A 569 -7.50 44.17 50.45
C LEU A 569 -6.91 44.58 51.84
N VAL A 570 -5.64 45.02 51.76
CA VAL A 570 -4.95 46.11 52.52
C VAL A 570 -4.37 45.85 53.94
N ALA A 571 -3.26 46.49 54.40
CA ALA A 571 -1.91 46.76 53.83
C ALA A 571 -0.99 47.55 54.82
N SER A 572 0.34 47.40 54.68
CA SER A 572 1.38 48.45 55.00
C SER A 572 1.60 48.86 56.49
N PRO A 573 2.53 49.79 56.85
CA PRO A 573 3.80 50.27 56.22
C PRO A 573 5.00 50.54 57.21
N ARG A 574 6.08 51.20 56.71
CA ARG A 574 7.09 52.09 57.42
C ARG A 574 8.23 51.46 58.26
N VAL A 575 9.42 52.09 58.45
CA VAL A 575 10.25 53.06 57.66
C VAL A 575 11.69 53.20 58.26
N GLY A 576 12.71 53.56 57.45
CA GLY A 576 14.03 54.11 57.87
C GLY A 576 15.13 53.08 58.25
N GLY A 577 16.44 53.40 58.25
CA GLY A 577 17.17 54.59 57.73
C GLY A 577 18.50 54.88 58.47
N GLY A 578 19.68 54.84 57.80
CA GLY A 578 21.00 55.13 58.40
C GLY A 578 22.20 54.76 57.49
N LYS A 579 23.43 55.24 57.80
CA LYS A 579 24.64 55.10 56.95
C LYS A 579 25.93 54.65 57.70
N ASP A 580 26.94 54.33 56.88
CA ASP A 580 28.40 54.49 57.06
C ASP A 580 29.25 53.30 57.59
N GLY A 581 30.46 53.14 57.03
CA GLY A 581 31.47 52.11 57.40
C GLY A 581 32.32 51.56 56.23
N LEU A 582 33.64 51.42 56.41
CA LEU A 582 34.63 51.12 55.35
C LEU A 582 34.93 49.60 55.11
N ARG A 583 35.65 49.35 54.00
CA ARG A 583 36.31 48.08 53.54
C ARG A 583 37.45 47.61 54.48
N PRO A 584 38.07 46.39 54.36
CA PRO A 584 38.22 45.56 53.13
C PRO A 584 38.11 44.02 53.27
N HIS A 585 38.41 43.33 52.14
CA HIS A 585 38.30 41.88 51.90
C HIS A 585 39.25 40.98 52.71
N GLN A 586 38.83 39.73 52.88
CA GLN A 586 39.72 38.57 53.05
C GLN A 586 39.38 37.49 52.01
N ARG A 587 40.39 36.79 51.45
CA ARG A 587 40.22 35.76 50.42
C ARG A 587 40.07 34.37 51.03
N TRP A 588 39.27 33.51 50.41
CA TRP A 588 39.40 32.05 50.53
C TRP A 588 40.16 31.48 49.33
N SER A 589 40.90 30.38 49.55
CA SER A 589 41.85 29.78 48.60
C SER A 589 41.34 28.46 48.02
N LEU A 590 41.58 28.25 46.72
CA LEU A 590 41.20 27.02 45.99
C LEU A 590 42.30 25.94 46.01
N PRO A 591 41.97 24.65 45.78
CA PRO A 591 42.91 23.53 45.91
C PRO A 591 44.02 23.47 44.82
N PRO A 592 45.10 22.69 45.04
CA PRO A 592 46.34 22.77 44.26
C PRO A 592 46.29 22.64 42.73
N PRO A 593 45.56 21.68 42.10
CA PRO A 593 45.72 21.42 40.67
C PRO A 593 45.21 22.56 39.78
N VAL A 594 44.28 23.38 40.28
CA VAL A 594 43.67 24.48 39.52
C VAL A 594 44.66 25.64 39.31
N ARG A 595 45.67 25.78 40.17
CA ARG A 595 46.66 26.88 40.09
C ARG A 595 47.63 26.76 38.90
N SER A 596 47.77 25.59 38.30
CA SER A 596 48.72 25.34 37.20
C SER A 596 48.15 25.52 35.78
N LEU A 597 46.83 25.78 35.66
CA LEU A 597 46.14 25.92 34.36
C LEU A 597 45.69 27.35 34.03
N LEU A 598 45.98 28.32 34.91
CA LEU A 598 45.66 29.74 34.72
C LEU A 598 46.90 30.65 34.75
N ALA A 599 48.09 30.07 34.55
CA ALA A 599 49.22 30.81 34.02
C ALA A 599 48.94 31.09 32.52
N LEU A 600 48.24 32.18 32.24
CA LEU A 600 48.02 32.66 30.88
C LEU A 600 49.34 33.19 30.31
N GLU A 601 50.10 32.32 29.65
CA GLU A 601 51.08 32.77 28.65
C GLU A 601 50.33 33.54 27.55
N ASP A 602 50.85 34.70 27.15
CA ASP A 602 50.33 35.43 25.99
C ASP A 602 50.51 34.52 24.75
N PRO A 603 49.43 34.17 24.01
CA PRO A 603 49.54 33.35 22.80
C PRO A 603 50.33 34.02 21.66
N ARG A 604 50.74 35.29 21.81
CA ARG A 604 51.68 36.02 20.94
C ARG A 604 53.15 35.83 21.34
N SER A 605 53.44 35.31 22.54
CA SER A 605 54.80 34.99 22.97
C SER A 605 55.47 34.00 22.01
N PRO A 606 56.77 34.15 21.67
CA PRO A 606 57.50 33.14 20.91
C PRO A 606 57.73 31.85 21.70
N ALA A 607 57.64 31.86 23.03
CA ALA A 607 57.88 30.69 23.89
C ALA A 607 56.68 29.73 24.01
N ALA A 608 55.44 30.21 23.81
CA ALA A 608 54.23 29.42 24.06
C ALA A 608 54.13 28.20 23.13
N SER A 609 53.98 27.00 23.71
CA SER A 609 54.03 25.73 22.96
C SER A 609 52.96 25.59 21.88
N ALA A 610 53.27 24.87 20.79
CA ALA A 610 52.33 24.61 19.70
C ALA A 610 51.04 23.91 20.19
N SER A 611 51.17 22.97 21.13
CA SER A 611 50.06 22.25 21.75
C SER A 611 49.06 23.18 22.45
N TYR A 612 49.54 24.23 23.13
CA TYR A 612 48.68 25.21 23.78
C TYR A 612 47.90 26.06 22.74
N ARG A 613 48.58 26.51 21.67
CA ARG A 613 47.93 27.28 20.59
C ARG A 613 46.87 26.45 19.87
N ILE A 614 47.14 25.17 19.60
CA ILE A 614 46.18 24.21 19.02
C ILE A 614 44.98 23.99 19.96
N LEU A 615 45.21 23.84 21.28
CA LEU A 615 44.14 23.68 22.26
C LEU A 615 43.22 24.90 22.33
N VAL A 616 43.79 26.12 22.36
CA VAL A 616 43.02 27.37 22.35
C VAL A 616 42.22 27.52 21.05
N ALA A 617 42.82 27.21 19.90
CA ALA A 617 42.13 27.21 18.61
C ALA A 617 40.98 26.18 18.56
N ALA A 618 41.21 24.96 19.07
CA ALA A 618 40.18 23.92 19.14
C ALA A 618 39.00 24.33 20.04
N ILE A 619 39.28 24.94 21.21
CA ILE A 619 38.25 25.46 22.12
C ILE A 619 37.46 26.59 21.45
N ALA A 620 38.13 27.52 20.74
CA ALA A 620 37.46 28.58 19.98
C ALA A 620 36.56 28.03 18.87
N CYS A 621 37.04 27.03 18.11
CA CYS A 621 36.24 26.34 17.09
C CYS A 621 35.04 25.59 17.69
N PHE A 622 35.19 24.93 18.84
CA PHE A 622 34.07 24.29 19.55
C PHE A 622 33.06 25.32 20.07
N ALA A 623 33.51 26.45 20.60
CA ALA A 623 32.62 27.53 21.05
C ALA A 623 31.84 28.16 19.89
N LEU A 624 32.49 28.39 18.74
CA LEU A 624 31.83 28.84 17.51
C LEU A 624 30.83 27.80 16.98
N ALA A 625 31.23 26.53 16.89
CA ALA A 625 30.34 25.45 16.48
C ALA A 625 29.12 25.30 17.40
N ALA A 626 29.30 25.46 18.72
CA ALA A 626 28.21 25.50 19.68
C ALA A 626 27.29 26.71 19.48
N LEU A 627 27.84 27.91 19.28
CA LEU A 627 27.06 29.13 19.01
C LEU A 627 26.23 29.05 17.73
N PHE A 628 26.76 28.47 16.66
CA PHE A 628 26.02 28.28 15.40
C PHE A 628 25.02 27.11 15.45
N SER A 629 25.31 26.03 16.19
CA SER A 629 24.42 24.86 16.26
C SER A 629 23.32 24.96 17.33
N ALA A 630 23.58 25.58 18.47
CA ALA A 630 22.63 25.64 19.60
C ALA A 630 21.25 26.22 19.24
N PRO A 631 21.12 27.29 18.43
CA PRO A 631 19.81 27.77 17.98
C PRO A 631 19.03 26.70 17.19
N SER A 632 19.71 25.91 16.36
CA SER A 632 19.08 24.85 15.56
C SER A 632 18.68 23.64 16.41
N VAL A 633 19.47 23.28 17.43
CA VAL A 633 19.18 22.19 18.37
C VAL A 633 18.03 22.59 19.30
N TRP A 634 18.06 23.81 19.85
CA TRP A 634 17.00 24.34 20.71
C TRP A 634 15.67 24.50 19.96
N ALA A 635 15.70 24.94 18.69
CA ALA A 635 14.52 25.01 17.83
C ALA A 635 13.94 23.62 17.49
N ARG A 636 14.77 22.56 17.38
CA ARG A 636 14.30 21.18 17.21
C ARG A 636 13.69 20.59 18.49
N LEU A 637 14.33 20.83 19.64
CA LEU A 637 13.84 20.35 20.95
C LEU A 637 12.54 21.03 21.39
N ASN A 638 12.34 22.29 21.01
CA ASN A 638 11.12 23.06 21.31
C ASN A 638 10.14 23.16 20.13
N ALA A 639 10.30 22.33 19.09
CA ALA A 639 9.36 22.28 17.98
C ALA A 639 8.00 21.76 18.49
N PRO A 640 6.91 22.56 18.43
CA PRO A 640 5.63 22.15 18.99
C PRO A 640 5.07 20.95 18.22
N TYR A 641 4.72 19.91 18.96
CA TYR A 641 4.32 18.61 18.41
C TYR A 641 3.16 18.74 17.39
N LEU A 642 2.07 19.43 17.75
CA LEU A 642 0.90 19.59 16.88
C LEU A 642 0.48 21.08 16.79
N CYS A 643 -0.42 21.42 15.86
CA CYS A 643 -1.07 22.73 15.86
C CYS A 643 -1.80 22.96 17.19
N ARG A 644 -1.40 23.97 17.96
CA ARG A 644 -1.97 24.21 19.30
C ARG A 644 -3.42 24.66 19.17
N LYS A 645 -4.34 23.95 19.83
CA LYS A 645 -5.76 24.31 19.88
C LYS A 645 -6.03 25.20 21.09
N GLU A 646 -6.53 26.42 20.83
CA GLU A 646 -6.91 27.39 21.86
C GLU A 646 -8.38 27.74 21.65
N GLY A 647 -9.27 27.05 22.36
CA GLY A 647 -10.72 27.12 22.15
C GLY A 647 -11.11 26.68 20.73
N ILE A 648 -11.50 27.67 19.90
CA ILE A 648 -11.87 27.50 18.48
C ILE A 648 -10.74 27.90 17.50
N ARG A 649 -9.58 28.35 18.00
CA ARG A 649 -8.40 28.71 17.21
C ARG A 649 -7.45 27.53 17.08
N LEU A 650 -6.79 27.43 15.93
CA LEU A 650 -5.71 26.46 15.65
C LEU A 650 -4.45 27.23 15.26
N HIS A 651 -3.41 27.12 16.09
CA HIS A 651 -2.13 27.78 15.88
C HIS A 651 -1.11 26.76 15.35
N CYS A 652 -1.07 26.62 14.02
CA CYS A 652 -0.06 25.82 13.33
C CYS A 652 1.24 26.63 13.13
N PRO A 653 2.43 26.02 13.29
CA PRO A 653 3.71 26.69 13.02
C PRO A 653 3.85 27.23 11.58
N ARG A 654 4.92 27.98 11.34
CA ARG A 654 5.33 28.38 9.99
C ARG A 654 6.00 27.19 9.28
N VAL A 655 5.85 27.14 7.96
CA VAL A 655 6.53 26.22 7.05
C VAL A 655 7.25 27.10 6.02
N SER A 656 8.42 26.66 5.52
CA SER A 656 9.12 27.35 4.43
C SER A 656 8.26 27.32 3.16
N GLN A 657 7.91 28.50 2.64
CA GLN A 657 7.26 28.61 1.33
C GLN A 657 8.18 28.05 0.23
N ARG A 658 7.58 27.40 -0.78
CA ARG A 658 8.28 26.89 -1.96
C ARG A 658 7.74 27.59 -3.21
N ASP A 659 8.55 27.68 -4.24
CA ASP A 659 8.26 28.50 -5.43
C ASP A 659 7.03 27.99 -6.20
N SER A 660 6.82 26.66 -6.23
CA SER A 660 5.74 26.01 -6.97
C SER A 660 4.45 25.76 -6.16
N LEU A 661 4.11 26.59 -5.16
CA LEU A 661 2.84 26.41 -4.41
C LEU A 661 1.60 26.48 -5.30
N TRP A 662 1.53 27.45 -6.21
CA TRP A 662 0.34 27.72 -7.04
C TRP A 662 0.26 26.86 -8.31
N GLU A 663 1.38 26.29 -8.76
CA GLU A 663 1.50 25.57 -10.03
C GLU A 663 1.74 24.06 -9.85
N ASN A 664 1.75 23.33 -10.97
CA ASN A 664 2.12 21.91 -11.01
C ASN A 664 3.62 21.71 -11.31
N PRO A 665 4.35 20.84 -10.56
CA PRO A 665 5.75 20.57 -10.82
C PRO A 665 5.96 19.76 -12.12
N HIS A 666 6.67 20.36 -13.07
CA HIS A 666 7.17 19.82 -14.34
C HIS A 666 6.19 19.11 -15.31
N ALA A 667 5.99 19.78 -16.46
CA ALA A 667 6.09 19.29 -17.85
C ALA A 667 5.31 18.05 -18.35
N ALA A 668 5.09 16.98 -17.59
CA ALA A 668 4.61 15.69 -18.12
C ALA A 668 3.27 15.78 -18.91
N ALA A 669 2.44 16.77 -18.59
CA ALA A 669 1.13 16.99 -19.17
C ALA A 669 1.12 17.79 -20.49
N THR A 670 2.25 18.33 -20.97
CA THR A 670 2.30 19.01 -22.29
C THR A 670 2.06 18.07 -23.46
N SER A 671 2.17 16.76 -23.23
CA SER A 671 2.02 15.69 -24.22
C SER A 671 0.57 15.39 -24.63
N TRP A 672 -0.43 16.14 -24.15
CA TRP A 672 -1.86 15.91 -24.43
C TRP A 672 -2.63 17.19 -24.76
N LYS A 673 -3.49 17.12 -25.79
CA LYS A 673 -4.41 18.18 -26.22
C LYS A 673 -5.86 17.66 -26.27
N PRO A 674 -6.89 18.50 -26.01
CA PRO A 674 -8.28 18.12 -26.23
C PRO A 674 -8.53 17.77 -27.71
N CYS A 675 -9.34 16.74 -27.98
CA CYS A 675 -9.68 16.32 -29.34
C CYS A 675 -11.11 15.72 -29.46
N ALA A 676 -11.99 16.03 -28.51
CA ALA A 676 -13.43 15.72 -28.62
C ALA A 676 -14.26 16.88 -29.18
N GLU A 677 -13.62 18.00 -29.51
CA GLU A 677 -14.21 19.06 -30.32
C GLU A 677 -14.67 18.51 -31.70
N ARG A 678 -15.64 19.18 -32.33
CA ARG A 678 -16.11 18.82 -33.67
C ARG A 678 -15.12 19.32 -34.72
N GLN A 679 -14.56 18.44 -35.55
CA GLN A 679 -13.73 18.84 -36.67
C GLN A 679 -14.60 19.18 -37.89
N SER A 680 -14.23 20.23 -38.64
CA SER A 680 -14.98 20.71 -39.82
C SER A 680 -14.92 19.78 -41.05
N GLN A 681 -14.36 18.58 -40.89
CA GLN A 681 -14.24 17.53 -41.91
C GLN A 681 -14.86 16.20 -41.45
N GLU A 682 -15.52 16.14 -40.28
CA GLU A 682 -16.28 14.97 -39.85
C GLU A 682 -17.51 14.77 -40.75
N VAL A 683 -17.63 13.59 -41.36
CA VAL A 683 -18.81 13.22 -42.15
C VAL A 683 -20.03 13.11 -41.23
N SER A 684 -21.13 13.73 -41.65
CA SER A 684 -22.37 13.77 -40.88
C SER A 684 -23.14 12.44 -40.98
N ASP A 685 -22.91 11.53 -40.04
CA ASP A 685 -23.74 10.33 -39.77
C ASP A 685 -25.13 10.71 -39.20
N LEU A 686 -25.83 11.64 -39.87
CA LEU A 686 -27.22 11.99 -39.59
C LEU A 686 -28.15 11.09 -40.39
N VAL A 687 -29.13 10.57 -39.69
CA VAL A 687 -30.22 9.79 -40.27
C VAL A 687 -31.42 10.72 -40.51
N SER A 688 -32.13 10.53 -41.62
CA SER A 688 -33.23 11.42 -42.00
C SER A 688 -34.43 11.30 -41.04
N GLU A 689 -35.34 12.28 -41.11
CA GLU A 689 -36.55 12.31 -40.26
C GLU A 689 -37.40 11.04 -40.38
N ASN A 690 -37.43 10.45 -41.57
CA ASN A 690 -38.23 9.27 -41.90
C ASN A 690 -37.63 7.95 -41.37
N GLU A 691 -36.38 7.99 -40.90
CA GLU A 691 -35.56 6.80 -40.59
C GLU A 691 -35.18 6.70 -39.10
N THR A 692 -35.59 7.66 -38.27
CA THR A 692 -35.31 7.61 -36.82
C THR A 692 -36.02 6.42 -36.16
N SER A 693 -35.35 5.74 -35.23
CA SER A 693 -35.94 4.63 -34.46
C SER A 693 -37.17 5.04 -33.63
N GLY A 694 -37.29 6.33 -33.33
CA GLY A 694 -38.32 6.95 -32.50
C GLY A 694 -37.72 8.00 -31.55
N PHE A 695 -38.49 8.44 -30.57
CA PHE A 695 -38.15 9.54 -29.66
C PHE A 695 -37.89 9.02 -28.23
N ILE A 696 -36.89 9.59 -27.56
CA ILE A 696 -36.65 9.37 -26.13
C ILE A 696 -36.80 10.66 -25.33
N PHE A 697 -37.42 10.54 -24.16
CA PHE A 697 -37.61 11.65 -23.22
C PHE A 697 -37.00 11.29 -21.86
N ILE A 698 -36.07 12.12 -21.41
CA ILE A 698 -35.16 11.81 -20.30
C ILE A 698 -35.48 12.69 -19.10
N HIS A 699 -35.68 12.06 -17.93
CA HIS A 699 -35.78 12.77 -16.65
C HIS A 699 -34.44 12.66 -15.91
N ALA A 700 -33.64 13.72 -15.98
CA ALA A 700 -32.35 13.84 -15.32
C ALA A 700 -32.55 14.10 -13.82
N GLU A 701 -32.05 13.21 -12.96
CA GLU A 701 -32.21 13.29 -11.50
C GLU A 701 -30.90 13.57 -10.75
N GLY A 702 -31.03 14.08 -9.53
CA GLY A 702 -29.92 14.55 -8.69
C GLY A 702 -29.69 16.04 -8.82
N GLY A 703 -28.68 16.57 -8.14
CA GLY A 703 -28.26 17.98 -8.31
C GLY A 703 -27.49 18.23 -9.61
N LEU A 704 -27.23 19.51 -9.94
CA LEU A 704 -26.59 19.99 -11.18
C LEU A 704 -25.51 19.05 -11.79
N ASN A 705 -24.55 18.62 -10.99
CA ASN A 705 -23.40 17.84 -11.46
C ASN A 705 -23.70 16.34 -11.67
N GLN A 706 -24.85 15.85 -11.22
CA GLN A 706 -25.43 14.58 -11.63
C GLN A 706 -26.27 14.76 -12.91
N GLN A 707 -27.02 15.86 -13.00
CA GLN A 707 -27.80 16.22 -14.19
C GLN A 707 -26.90 16.41 -15.43
N ARG A 708 -25.78 17.14 -15.34
CA ARG A 708 -24.79 17.26 -16.44
C ARG A 708 -24.38 15.89 -16.99
N ILE A 709 -24.01 14.96 -16.11
CA ILE A 709 -23.63 13.58 -16.49
C ILE A 709 -24.82 12.81 -17.09
N ALA A 710 -26.03 12.99 -16.55
CA ALA A 710 -27.25 12.41 -17.10
C ALA A 710 -27.55 12.92 -18.53
N ILE A 711 -27.37 14.21 -18.80
CA ILE A 711 -27.54 14.84 -20.13
C ILE A 711 -26.48 14.32 -21.12
N CYS A 712 -25.22 14.23 -20.71
CA CYS A 712 -24.16 13.66 -21.55
C CYS A 712 -24.40 12.17 -21.87
N ASN A 713 -24.95 11.41 -20.91
CA ASN A 713 -25.40 10.04 -21.14
C ASN A 713 -26.65 9.98 -22.05
N ALA A 714 -27.55 10.96 -21.98
CA ALA A 714 -28.78 11.03 -22.79
C ALA A 714 -28.48 11.15 -24.29
N VAL A 715 -27.62 12.10 -24.67
CA VAL A 715 -27.16 12.27 -26.06
C VAL A 715 -26.45 11.01 -26.56
N ALA A 716 -25.61 10.39 -25.71
CA ALA A 716 -24.92 9.15 -26.06
C ALA A 716 -25.88 7.98 -26.34
N ILE A 717 -26.92 7.78 -25.52
CA ILE A 717 -27.90 6.71 -25.78
C ILE A 717 -28.83 7.02 -26.96
N ALA A 718 -29.10 8.30 -27.25
CA ALA A 718 -29.80 8.72 -28.46
C ALA A 718 -29.03 8.29 -29.71
N LYS A 719 -27.71 8.55 -29.78
CA LYS A 719 -26.86 8.07 -30.89
C LYS A 719 -26.78 6.54 -30.95
N ILE A 720 -26.59 5.84 -29.82
CA ILE A 720 -26.55 4.35 -29.77
C ILE A 720 -27.83 3.72 -30.34
N MET A 721 -29.00 4.32 -30.08
CA MET A 721 -30.30 3.78 -30.51
C MET A 721 -30.80 4.35 -31.85
N ASN A 722 -30.05 5.27 -32.47
CA ASN A 722 -30.49 6.08 -33.59
C ASN A 722 -31.87 6.73 -33.35
N ALA A 723 -32.04 7.33 -32.17
CA ALA A 723 -33.29 7.90 -31.68
C ALA A 723 -33.19 9.42 -31.55
N THR A 724 -34.29 10.12 -31.81
CA THR A 724 -34.40 11.58 -31.60
C THR A 724 -34.53 11.88 -30.10
N LEU A 725 -33.73 12.81 -29.59
CA LEU A 725 -33.77 13.23 -28.19
C LEU A 725 -34.76 14.40 -28.01
N ILE A 726 -35.78 14.22 -27.19
CA ILE A 726 -36.58 15.34 -26.67
C ILE A 726 -35.80 15.95 -25.49
N LEU A 727 -35.77 17.29 -25.40
CA LEU A 727 -34.96 18.04 -24.44
C LEU A 727 -35.08 17.47 -23.00
N PRO A 728 -33.96 17.12 -22.32
CA PRO A 728 -34.04 16.46 -21.02
C PRO A 728 -34.67 17.33 -19.93
N VAL A 729 -35.67 16.80 -19.23
CA VAL A 729 -36.27 17.47 -18.06
C VAL A 729 -35.39 17.28 -16.84
N LEU A 730 -34.94 18.39 -16.24
CA LEU A 730 -34.35 18.39 -14.92
C LEU A 730 -35.46 18.10 -13.90
N LYS A 731 -35.34 17.02 -13.13
CA LYS A 731 -36.39 16.58 -12.20
C LYS A 731 -36.01 16.91 -10.75
N GLN A 732 -36.97 17.48 -10.03
CA GLN A 732 -36.88 17.86 -8.63
C GLN A 732 -36.22 16.78 -7.74
N ASP A 733 -35.11 17.15 -7.13
CA ASP A 733 -34.38 16.32 -6.17
C ASP A 733 -35.07 16.35 -4.79
N GLN A 734 -35.24 15.19 -4.15
CA GLN A 734 -35.95 15.06 -2.87
C GLN A 734 -35.27 15.79 -1.69
N ILE A 735 -33.98 16.08 -1.79
CA ILE A 735 -33.17 16.77 -0.77
C ILE A 735 -33.22 18.28 -1.00
N TRP A 736 -33.12 18.74 -2.26
CA TRP A 736 -32.99 20.16 -2.60
C TRP A 736 -34.28 20.86 -3.00
N LYS A 737 -35.34 20.10 -3.38
CA LYS A 737 -36.69 20.58 -3.75
C LYS A 737 -36.77 21.57 -4.92
N ASP A 738 -35.68 21.79 -5.64
CA ASP A 738 -35.58 22.74 -6.75
C ASP A 738 -36.51 22.37 -7.94
N GLN A 739 -37.12 23.37 -8.58
CA GLN A 739 -38.00 23.25 -9.77
C GLN A 739 -37.38 23.84 -11.05
N THR A 740 -36.10 24.20 -11.01
CA THR A 740 -35.28 24.60 -12.17
C THR A 740 -35.51 23.70 -13.40
N LYS A 741 -35.78 24.30 -14.56
CA LYS A 741 -35.84 23.61 -15.86
C LYS A 741 -34.48 23.60 -16.59
N PHE A 742 -34.42 22.98 -17.77
CA PHE A 742 -33.19 22.97 -18.58
C PHE A 742 -32.82 24.38 -19.07
N GLU A 743 -33.81 25.11 -19.57
CA GLU A 743 -33.68 26.47 -20.11
C GLU A 743 -33.40 27.55 -19.04
N ASP A 744 -33.61 27.25 -17.74
CA ASP A 744 -33.23 28.15 -16.63
C ASP A 744 -31.71 28.13 -16.33
N ILE A 745 -30.93 27.22 -16.95
CA ILE A 745 -29.52 26.93 -16.60
C ILE A 745 -28.59 26.83 -17.81
N PHE A 746 -29.03 26.18 -18.88
CA PHE A 746 -28.20 25.86 -20.04
C PHE A 746 -28.70 26.56 -21.29
N ASP A 747 -27.77 26.98 -22.14
CA ASP A 747 -28.09 27.55 -23.46
C ASP A 747 -28.64 26.44 -24.38
N VAL A 748 -29.96 26.42 -24.56
CA VAL A 748 -30.69 25.44 -25.38
C VAL A 748 -30.34 25.58 -26.86
N ASP A 749 -30.16 26.80 -27.34
CA ASP A 749 -29.89 27.06 -28.75
C ASP A 749 -28.47 26.67 -29.12
N HIS A 750 -27.46 27.00 -28.31
CA HIS A 750 -26.11 26.47 -28.49
C HIS A 750 -26.08 24.94 -28.34
N PHE A 751 -26.79 24.36 -27.36
CA PHE A 751 -26.83 22.91 -27.14
C PHE A 751 -27.41 22.14 -28.34
N ILE A 752 -28.53 22.61 -28.90
CA ILE A 752 -29.15 22.00 -30.09
C ILE A 752 -28.29 22.24 -31.33
N ASN A 753 -27.86 23.48 -31.59
CA ASN A 753 -27.11 23.80 -32.82
C ASN A 753 -25.72 23.17 -32.88
N TYR A 754 -25.02 23.02 -31.74
CA TYR A 754 -23.70 22.38 -31.69
C TYR A 754 -23.78 20.86 -31.87
N LEU A 755 -24.87 20.22 -31.43
CA LEU A 755 -25.07 18.77 -31.52
C LEU A 755 -25.89 18.34 -32.75
N LYS A 756 -26.40 19.28 -33.55
CA LYS A 756 -27.35 19.05 -34.65
C LYS A 756 -26.92 17.96 -35.65
N GLU A 757 -25.61 17.81 -35.88
CA GLU A 757 -24.98 16.82 -36.78
C GLU A 757 -24.54 15.53 -36.08
N ASP A 758 -24.51 15.52 -34.74
CA ASP A 758 -24.22 14.31 -33.95
C ASP A 758 -25.53 13.55 -33.67
N VAL A 759 -26.56 14.23 -33.17
CA VAL A 759 -27.85 13.68 -32.75
C VAL A 759 -28.96 14.68 -33.04
N ARG A 760 -30.10 14.22 -33.60
CA ARG A 760 -31.29 15.07 -33.73
C ARG A 760 -31.89 15.32 -32.35
N ILE A 761 -32.01 16.60 -31.97
CA ILE A 761 -32.62 17.06 -30.71
C ILE A 761 -33.83 17.94 -31.04
N VAL A 762 -34.93 17.76 -30.32
CA VAL A 762 -36.15 18.59 -30.40
C VAL A 762 -36.47 19.18 -29.03
N ARG A 763 -37.06 20.39 -29.01
CA ARG A 763 -37.42 21.08 -27.75
C ARG A 763 -38.52 20.34 -26.99
N ASP A 764 -39.61 20.00 -27.68
CA ASP A 764 -40.84 19.50 -27.08
C ASP A 764 -41.32 18.16 -27.67
N ILE A 765 -42.36 17.59 -27.05
CA ILE A 765 -43.05 16.38 -27.54
C ILE A 765 -43.80 16.73 -28.83
N PRO A 766 -43.51 16.07 -29.98
CA PRO A 766 -44.11 16.39 -31.27
C PRO A 766 -45.65 16.39 -31.26
N ASP A 767 -46.26 17.31 -32.02
CA ASP A 767 -47.72 17.54 -31.93
C ASP A 767 -48.60 16.48 -32.58
N TRP A 768 -48.03 15.62 -33.44
CA TRP A 768 -48.71 14.39 -33.89
C TRP A 768 -48.93 13.39 -32.74
N PHE A 769 -48.20 13.52 -31.63
CA PHE A 769 -48.38 12.68 -30.45
C PHE A 769 -49.46 13.27 -29.54
N THR A 770 -50.70 12.88 -29.77
CA THR A 770 -51.89 13.37 -29.04
C THR A 770 -51.97 12.86 -27.60
N GLU A 771 -51.43 11.67 -27.32
CA GLU A 771 -51.49 11.01 -26.00
C GLU A 771 -50.47 11.57 -24.97
N LYS A 772 -50.29 12.90 -24.91
CA LYS A 772 -49.22 13.54 -24.11
C LYS A 772 -49.28 13.14 -22.62
N ASP A 773 -50.46 13.02 -22.01
CA ASP A 773 -50.63 12.61 -20.60
C ASP A 773 -50.28 11.13 -20.31
N GLU A 774 -50.46 10.23 -21.28
CA GLU A 774 -50.08 8.82 -21.17
C GLU A 774 -48.56 8.67 -21.05
N LEU A 775 -47.75 9.54 -21.68
CA LEU A 775 -46.29 9.47 -21.60
C LEU A 775 -45.76 9.61 -20.16
N PHE A 776 -46.48 10.34 -19.31
CA PHE A 776 -46.11 10.57 -17.92
C PHE A 776 -46.61 9.47 -16.99
N THR A 777 -47.83 8.99 -17.21
CA THR A 777 -48.58 8.08 -16.33
C THR A 777 -48.40 6.60 -16.70
N SER A 778 -48.36 6.27 -17.99
CA SER A 778 -48.42 4.90 -18.52
C SER A 778 -47.15 4.11 -18.25
N ILE A 779 -47.29 2.95 -17.60
CA ILE A 779 -46.20 1.99 -17.39
C ILE A 779 -45.68 1.47 -18.74
N LYS A 780 -46.56 1.34 -19.75
CA LYS A 780 -46.23 0.84 -21.10
C LYS A 780 -45.20 1.75 -21.80
N ARG A 781 -45.34 3.07 -21.68
CA ARG A 781 -44.44 4.08 -22.26
C ARG A 781 -43.28 4.51 -21.35
N THR A 782 -43.13 3.90 -20.16
CA THR A 782 -42.03 4.22 -19.22
C THR A 782 -40.98 3.08 -19.12
N VAL A 783 -39.69 3.44 -19.08
CA VAL A 783 -38.59 2.56 -18.66
C VAL A 783 -38.10 2.99 -17.26
N LYS A 784 -38.37 2.15 -16.24
CA LYS A 784 -38.04 2.44 -14.83
C LYS A 784 -36.80 1.71 -14.29
N ASN A 785 -36.47 0.55 -14.85
CA ASN A 785 -35.51 -0.40 -14.26
C ASN A 785 -34.16 -0.47 -15.00
N VAL A 786 -33.67 0.65 -15.53
CA VAL A 786 -32.35 0.70 -16.18
C VAL A 786 -31.25 0.47 -15.12
N PRO A 787 -30.33 -0.51 -15.29
CA PRO A 787 -29.24 -0.73 -14.34
C PRO A 787 -28.38 0.52 -14.11
N LYS A 788 -27.70 0.61 -12.95
CA LYS A 788 -26.64 1.61 -12.79
C LYS A 788 -25.45 1.19 -13.65
N TYR A 789 -24.89 2.10 -14.43
CA TYR A 789 -23.80 1.84 -15.39
C TYR A 789 -24.14 0.74 -16.43
N ALA A 790 -25.36 0.76 -16.99
CA ALA A 790 -25.75 -0.18 -18.04
C ALA A 790 -24.86 -0.03 -19.30
N SER A 791 -24.60 -1.13 -20.00
CA SER A 791 -23.81 -1.14 -21.24
C SER A 791 -24.58 -0.52 -22.42
N ALA A 792 -23.88 -0.15 -23.50
CA ALA A 792 -24.54 0.28 -24.74
C ALA A 792 -25.52 -0.80 -25.25
N GLN A 793 -25.10 -2.07 -25.23
CA GLN A 793 -25.92 -3.21 -25.65
C GLN A 793 -27.24 -3.34 -24.87
N PHE A 794 -27.27 -3.01 -23.56
CA PHE A 794 -28.52 -3.05 -22.79
C PHE A 794 -29.63 -2.18 -23.42
N TYR A 795 -29.27 -1.02 -23.96
CA TYR A 795 -30.22 -0.12 -24.64
C TYR A 795 -30.70 -0.70 -25.96
N ILE A 796 -29.80 -1.30 -26.75
CA ILE A 796 -30.12 -1.98 -28.02
C ILE A 796 -31.08 -3.17 -27.77
N ASP A 797 -30.84 -3.96 -26.73
CA ASP A 797 -31.62 -5.17 -26.45
C ASP A 797 -32.96 -4.88 -25.75
N ASN A 798 -33.00 -3.93 -24.81
CA ASN A 798 -34.13 -3.77 -23.86
C ASN A 798 -34.95 -2.49 -24.04
N VAL A 799 -34.41 -1.49 -24.75
CA VAL A 799 -35.02 -0.15 -24.85
C VAL A 799 -35.41 0.18 -26.30
N LEU A 800 -34.51 -0.05 -27.25
CA LEU A 800 -34.73 0.18 -28.68
C LEU A 800 -35.97 -0.55 -29.25
N PRO A 801 -36.27 -1.82 -28.91
CA PRO A 801 -37.48 -2.48 -29.42
C PRO A 801 -38.77 -1.78 -28.96
N ARG A 802 -38.79 -1.29 -27.71
CA ARG A 802 -39.92 -0.55 -27.13
C ARG A 802 -40.07 0.85 -27.73
N ILE A 803 -38.96 1.50 -28.10
CA ILE A 803 -39.00 2.77 -28.84
C ILE A 803 -39.60 2.55 -30.23
N LYS A 804 -39.15 1.53 -30.97
CA LYS A 804 -39.70 1.20 -32.30
C LYS A 804 -41.19 0.87 -32.25
N GLU A 805 -41.64 0.16 -31.21
CA GLU A 805 -43.04 -0.19 -30.98
C GLU A 805 -43.92 1.01 -30.57
N LYS A 806 -43.49 1.83 -29.60
CA LYS A 806 -44.34 2.88 -28.99
C LYS A 806 -44.09 4.30 -29.51
N LYS A 807 -43.12 4.47 -30.41
CA LYS A 807 -42.62 5.72 -31.03
C LYS A 807 -42.06 6.77 -30.07
N ILE A 808 -42.58 6.92 -28.86
CA ILE A 808 -42.03 7.79 -27.80
C ILE A 808 -41.91 7.02 -26.48
N MET A 809 -40.75 7.09 -25.82
CA MET A 809 -40.48 6.44 -24.53
C MET A 809 -39.89 7.39 -23.49
N SER A 810 -40.49 7.42 -22.29
CA SER A 810 -39.98 8.13 -21.11
C SER A 810 -39.02 7.23 -20.31
N ILE A 811 -37.83 7.72 -19.97
CA ILE A 811 -36.86 7.00 -19.12
C ILE A 811 -36.65 7.77 -17.82
N LYS A 812 -37.06 7.16 -16.69
CA LYS A 812 -37.00 7.74 -15.34
C LYS A 812 -36.91 6.65 -14.28
N PRO A 813 -35.94 6.66 -13.34
CA PRO A 813 -34.98 7.74 -13.02
C PRO A 813 -33.64 7.67 -13.80
N PHE A 814 -33.22 8.76 -14.46
CA PHE A 814 -32.00 8.81 -15.29
C PHE A 814 -30.85 9.62 -14.64
N VAL A 815 -29.71 8.97 -14.42
CA VAL A 815 -28.48 9.51 -13.80
C VAL A 815 -27.25 8.81 -14.41
N ASP A 816 -26.43 8.13 -13.60
CA ASP A 816 -25.35 7.20 -13.97
C ASP A 816 -25.91 5.91 -14.64
N ARG A 817 -26.60 6.04 -15.76
CA ARG A 817 -27.30 4.92 -16.45
C ARG A 817 -26.58 4.39 -17.68
N LEU A 818 -25.50 5.02 -18.11
CA LEU A 818 -24.57 4.50 -19.12
C LEU A 818 -23.21 4.25 -18.46
N GLY A 819 -22.64 3.06 -18.66
CA GLY A 819 -21.35 2.66 -18.11
C GLY A 819 -20.15 3.34 -18.80
N TYR A 820 -18.96 2.81 -18.56
CA TYR A 820 -17.73 3.21 -19.27
C TYR A 820 -17.23 2.03 -20.11
N ASP A 821 -17.14 0.84 -19.50
CA ASP A 821 -16.89 -0.45 -20.15
C ASP A 821 -17.88 -0.73 -21.29
N ASN A 822 -17.39 -1.25 -22.42
CA ASN A 822 -18.22 -1.69 -23.57
C ASN A 822 -19.12 -0.60 -24.16
N VAL A 823 -18.69 0.66 -24.07
CA VAL A 823 -19.23 1.79 -24.84
C VAL A 823 -18.18 2.17 -25.90
N PRO A 824 -18.53 2.27 -27.20
CA PRO A 824 -17.55 2.58 -28.25
C PRO A 824 -16.79 3.88 -28.01
N THR A 825 -15.54 3.93 -28.49
CA THR A 825 -14.63 5.08 -28.34
C THR A 825 -15.28 6.39 -28.77
N GLU A 826 -15.97 6.39 -29.93
CA GLU A 826 -16.64 7.57 -30.48
C GLU A 826 -17.87 8.01 -29.68
N ILE A 827 -18.63 7.07 -29.10
CA ILE A 827 -19.73 7.41 -28.19
C ILE A 827 -19.19 8.00 -26.89
N ASN A 828 -18.05 7.54 -26.40
CA ASN A 828 -17.37 8.17 -25.27
C ASN A 828 -16.76 9.53 -25.64
N ARG A 829 -16.23 9.72 -26.86
CA ARG A 829 -15.79 11.03 -27.38
C ARG A 829 -16.97 12.00 -27.46
N LEU A 830 -18.14 11.56 -27.94
CA LEU A 830 -19.38 12.34 -27.93
C LEU A 830 -19.80 12.74 -26.51
N ARG A 831 -19.69 11.86 -25.50
CA ARG A 831 -19.93 12.22 -24.09
C ARG A 831 -19.00 13.34 -23.61
N CYS A 832 -17.74 13.34 -24.04
CA CYS A 832 -16.81 14.44 -23.78
C CYS A 832 -17.24 15.73 -24.50
N ARG A 833 -17.56 15.64 -25.80
CA ARG A 833 -18.03 16.74 -26.66
C ARG A 833 -19.21 17.46 -26.04
N VAL A 834 -20.21 16.70 -25.57
CA VAL A 834 -21.38 17.23 -24.88
C VAL A 834 -21.00 17.94 -23.58
N ASN A 835 -20.17 17.31 -22.72
CA ASN A 835 -19.83 17.87 -21.42
C ASN A 835 -18.95 19.14 -21.48
N TYR A 836 -18.03 19.21 -22.44
CA TYR A 836 -17.02 20.27 -22.52
C TYR A 836 -17.34 21.38 -23.52
N HIS A 837 -18.13 21.12 -24.56
CA HIS A 837 -18.42 22.11 -25.62
C HIS A 837 -19.92 22.42 -25.79
N ALA A 838 -20.81 21.42 -25.78
CA ALA A 838 -22.24 21.66 -26.02
C ALA A 838 -23.02 22.14 -24.78
N LEU A 839 -22.70 21.64 -23.59
CA LEU A 839 -23.44 21.94 -22.35
C LEU A 839 -22.89 23.19 -21.63
N LYS A 840 -23.04 24.34 -22.30
CA LYS A 840 -22.75 25.68 -21.75
C LYS A 840 -23.84 26.15 -20.78
N PHE A 841 -23.48 27.00 -19.82
CA PHE A 841 -24.45 27.71 -19.00
C PHE A 841 -25.03 28.93 -19.73
N LEU A 842 -26.12 29.51 -19.23
CA LEU A 842 -26.64 30.78 -19.74
C LEU A 842 -25.60 31.91 -19.60
N PRO A 843 -25.54 32.88 -20.53
CA PRO A 843 -24.56 33.98 -20.52
C PRO A 843 -24.47 34.72 -19.17
N ASP A 844 -25.61 35.07 -18.56
CA ASP A 844 -25.70 35.78 -17.28
C ASP A 844 -24.98 35.03 -16.13
N ILE A 845 -25.02 33.69 -16.15
CA ILE A 845 -24.35 32.83 -15.18
C ILE A 845 -22.83 32.84 -15.43
N GLU A 846 -22.40 32.83 -16.69
CA GLU A 846 -20.98 32.89 -17.05
C GLU A 846 -20.38 34.27 -16.75
N GLU A 847 -21.07 35.36 -17.08
CA GLU A 847 -20.66 36.74 -16.79
C GLU A 847 -20.58 37.01 -15.28
N MET A 848 -21.57 36.58 -14.50
CA MET A 848 -21.55 36.73 -13.05
C MET A 848 -20.43 35.89 -12.40
N ALA A 849 -20.13 34.71 -12.94
CA ALA A 849 -18.97 33.93 -12.49
C ALA A 849 -17.62 34.58 -12.85
N ASP A 850 -17.52 35.29 -13.99
CA ASP A 850 -16.32 36.09 -14.31
C ASP A 850 -16.20 37.35 -13.44
N LYS A 851 -17.31 38.02 -13.13
CA LYS A 851 -17.35 39.12 -12.13
C LYS A 851 -16.83 38.64 -10.76
N LEU A 852 -17.32 37.51 -10.26
CA LEU A 852 -16.86 36.89 -9.02
C LEU A 852 -15.38 36.48 -9.05
N ALA A 853 -14.92 35.84 -10.14
CA ALA A 853 -13.52 35.44 -10.30
C ALA A 853 -12.56 36.63 -10.43
N THR A 854 -13.01 37.73 -11.06
CA THR A 854 -12.25 38.97 -11.18
C THR A 854 -12.15 39.70 -9.84
N ARG A 855 -13.25 39.75 -9.07
CA ARG A 855 -13.24 40.25 -7.68
C ARG A 855 -12.28 39.46 -6.81
N MET A 856 -12.26 38.13 -6.91
CA MET A 856 -11.29 37.28 -6.19
C MET A 856 -9.83 37.60 -6.51
N ARG A 857 -9.49 37.93 -7.76
CA ARG A 857 -8.11 38.31 -8.14
C ARG A 857 -7.71 39.70 -7.65
N ASN A 858 -8.64 40.66 -7.67
CA ASN A 858 -8.36 42.07 -7.42
C ASN A 858 -8.58 42.51 -5.95
N ARG A 859 -9.20 41.67 -5.10
CA ARG A 859 -9.63 41.99 -3.73
C ARG A 859 -8.52 42.52 -2.81
N THR A 860 -7.26 42.21 -3.07
CA THR A 860 -6.10 42.64 -2.29
C THR A 860 -5.31 43.81 -2.89
N GLY A 861 -5.85 44.50 -3.91
CA GLY A 861 -5.24 45.70 -4.52
C GLY A 861 -4.14 45.41 -5.56
N SER A 862 -3.58 44.20 -5.58
CA SER A 862 -2.77 43.66 -6.67
C SER A 862 -3.42 42.41 -7.28
N LEU A 863 -3.12 42.13 -8.55
CA LEU A 863 -3.54 40.92 -9.27
C LEU A 863 -2.89 39.68 -8.64
N ASN A 864 -3.57 39.08 -7.67
CA ASN A 864 -3.07 37.95 -6.90
C ASN A 864 -3.82 36.66 -7.26
N PRO A 865 -3.15 35.49 -7.25
CA PRO A 865 -3.82 34.21 -7.47
C PRO A 865 -4.79 33.89 -6.32
N TYR A 866 -5.76 33.02 -6.60
CA TYR A 866 -6.69 32.52 -5.60
C TYR A 866 -6.92 31.01 -5.68
N MET A 867 -7.20 30.45 -4.51
CA MET A 867 -7.57 29.07 -4.33
C MET A 867 -9.09 28.94 -4.30
N ALA A 868 -9.66 27.96 -4.99
CA ALA A 868 -11.05 27.56 -4.79
C ALA A 868 -11.11 26.25 -3.99
N LEU A 869 -11.74 26.30 -2.83
CA LEU A 869 -11.92 25.19 -1.91
C LEU A 869 -13.38 24.70 -1.95
N HIS A 870 -13.60 23.55 -2.57
CA HIS A 870 -14.87 22.83 -2.52
C HIS A 870 -14.98 22.05 -1.20
N LEU A 871 -15.73 22.64 -0.25
CA LEU A 871 -15.94 22.15 1.11
C LEU A 871 -17.25 21.37 1.19
N ARG A 872 -17.17 20.05 0.98
CA ARG A 872 -18.34 19.16 0.99
C ARG A 872 -18.65 18.64 2.41
N PHE A 873 -19.10 19.53 3.29
CA PHE A 873 -19.37 19.27 4.71
C PHE A 873 -20.84 19.60 5.12
N GLU A 874 -21.77 19.40 4.19
CA GLU A 874 -23.19 19.68 4.39
C GLU A 874 -23.86 18.63 5.30
N LYS A 875 -24.96 19.00 5.99
CA LYS A 875 -25.74 18.10 6.86
C LYS A 875 -26.06 16.75 6.19
N GLY A 876 -26.43 16.77 4.90
CA GLY A 876 -26.71 15.56 4.11
C GLY A 876 -25.49 14.66 3.92
N MET A 877 -24.31 15.23 3.59
CA MET A 877 -23.06 14.50 3.40
C MET A 877 -22.53 13.93 4.73
N VAL A 878 -22.56 14.74 5.79
CA VAL A 878 -22.21 14.32 7.16
C VAL A 878 -23.12 13.17 7.60
N GLY A 879 -24.44 13.27 7.37
CA GLY A 879 -25.40 12.19 7.57
C GLY A 879 -25.03 10.91 6.83
N LEU A 880 -24.99 10.98 5.49
CA LEU A 880 -24.80 9.86 4.56
C LEU A 880 -23.46 9.11 4.72
N SER A 881 -22.42 9.80 5.19
CA SER A 881 -21.12 9.17 5.46
C SER A 881 -21.18 8.08 6.53
N PHE A 882 -22.09 8.22 7.51
CA PHE A 882 -22.08 7.43 8.76
C PHE A 882 -20.68 7.42 9.41
N CYS A 883 -19.96 8.55 9.36
CA CYS A 883 -18.74 8.81 10.12
C CYS A 883 -19.08 9.53 11.44
N ASP A 884 -18.18 9.43 12.41
CA ASP A 884 -18.18 10.28 13.60
C ASP A 884 -17.20 11.45 13.38
N PHE A 885 -17.54 12.59 13.96
CA PHE A 885 -16.84 13.87 13.83
C PHE A 885 -16.66 14.47 15.22
N ALA A 886 -15.79 15.47 15.35
CA ALA A 886 -15.81 16.30 16.55
C ALA A 886 -17.19 16.97 16.68
N GLY A 887 -17.64 17.28 17.90
CA GLY A 887 -18.89 18.00 18.08
C GLY A 887 -19.53 17.83 19.44
N THR A 888 -20.50 18.68 19.74
CA THR A 888 -21.22 18.67 21.02
C THR A 888 -22.13 17.45 21.15
N ARG A 889 -22.63 17.18 22.37
CA ARG A 889 -23.52 16.04 22.63
C ARG A 889 -24.85 16.20 21.86
N GLU A 890 -25.28 17.44 21.70
CA GLU A 890 -26.47 17.91 21.00
C GLU A 890 -26.28 17.82 19.47
N GLU A 891 -25.13 18.25 18.93
CA GLU A 891 -24.77 18.04 17.52
C GLU A 891 -24.78 16.55 17.15
N LYS A 892 -24.30 15.68 18.04
CA LYS A 892 -24.30 14.22 17.81
C LYS A 892 -25.69 13.61 17.95
N ALA A 893 -26.51 14.07 18.90
CA ALA A 893 -27.91 13.65 19.04
C ALA A 893 -28.76 14.06 17.82
N MET A 894 -28.68 15.32 17.36
CA MET A 894 -29.39 15.78 16.16
C MET A 894 -28.99 14.99 14.90
N MET A 895 -27.70 14.64 14.77
CA MET A 895 -27.22 13.82 13.66
C MET A 895 -27.67 12.35 13.77
N ALA A 896 -27.83 11.81 14.98
CA ALA A 896 -28.42 10.49 15.22
C ALA A 896 -29.89 10.44 14.76
N THR A 897 -30.73 11.37 15.24
CA THR A 897 -32.14 11.48 14.83
C THR A 897 -32.28 11.67 13.31
N TYR A 898 -31.46 12.53 12.71
CA TYR A 898 -31.47 12.75 11.26
C TYR A 898 -31.10 11.47 10.48
N ARG A 899 -30.09 10.71 10.92
CA ARG A 899 -29.73 9.42 10.30
C ARG A 899 -30.81 8.35 10.47
N GLN A 900 -31.51 8.34 11.60
CA GLN A 900 -32.64 7.44 11.86
C GLN A 900 -33.83 7.75 10.94
N GLN A 901 -34.16 9.02 10.73
CA GLN A 901 -35.23 9.46 9.83
C GLN A 901 -34.91 9.18 8.35
N GLN A 902 -33.71 9.54 7.89
CA GLN A 902 -33.35 9.49 6.47
C GLN A 902 -32.92 8.09 6.00
N TRP A 903 -32.35 7.27 6.89
CA TRP A 903 -31.83 5.94 6.54
C TRP A 903 -32.15 4.86 7.60
N PRO A 904 -33.43 4.65 7.98
CA PRO A 904 -33.82 3.77 9.09
C PRO A 904 -33.33 2.32 8.93
N ARG A 905 -33.30 1.79 7.70
CA ARG A 905 -32.77 0.43 7.42
C ARG A 905 -31.25 0.29 7.68
N ARG A 906 -30.51 1.40 7.71
CA ARG A 906 -29.05 1.45 7.93
C ARG A 906 -28.70 1.90 9.35
N TYR A 907 -29.51 2.79 9.93
CA TYR A 907 -29.35 3.27 11.30
C TYR A 907 -30.14 2.39 12.28
N LYS A 908 -29.56 1.25 12.71
CA LYS A 908 -30.22 0.31 13.65
C LYS A 908 -30.38 0.88 15.06
N ASN A 909 -29.27 1.00 15.79
CA ASN A 909 -29.22 1.24 17.24
C ASN A 909 -28.02 2.10 17.68
N GLY A 910 -27.33 2.76 16.73
CA GLY A 910 -26.13 3.57 16.98
C GLY A 910 -24.85 2.79 17.32
N SER A 911 -24.89 1.78 18.20
CA SER A 911 -23.69 1.17 18.80
C SER A 911 -22.70 0.56 17.78
N HIS A 912 -23.22 -0.16 16.78
CA HIS A 912 -22.42 -0.75 15.71
C HIS A 912 -21.75 0.28 14.76
N LEU A 913 -22.03 1.58 14.91
CA LEU A 913 -21.46 2.62 14.06
C LEU A 913 -20.14 3.17 14.59
N TRP A 914 -19.79 3.01 15.87
CA TRP A 914 -18.61 3.67 16.43
C TRP A 914 -17.28 3.12 15.87
N SER A 915 -17.09 1.80 15.93
CA SER A 915 -15.92 1.13 15.35
C SER A 915 -15.81 1.39 13.83
N LEU A 916 -16.91 1.17 13.11
CA LEU A 916 -17.03 1.39 11.66
C LEU A 916 -16.83 2.87 11.27
N ALA A 917 -17.14 3.82 12.13
CA ALA A 917 -16.90 5.25 11.89
C ALA A 917 -15.41 5.61 12.04
N LEU A 918 -14.73 5.06 13.05
CA LEU A 918 -13.30 5.25 13.24
C LEU A 918 -12.48 4.57 12.14
N GLU A 919 -12.86 3.35 11.75
CA GLU A 919 -12.34 2.62 10.58
C GLU A 919 -12.44 3.48 9.32
N LYS A 920 -13.62 4.03 9.01
CA LYS A 920 -13.79 4.94 7.86
C LYS A 920 -12.96 6.23 7.94
N ARG A 921 -12.63 6.75 9.12
CA ARG A 921 -11.66 7.87 9.23
C ARG A 921 -10.25 7.36 8.86
N LYS A 922 -9.84 6.21 9.40
CA LYS A 922 -8.55 5.56 9.09
C LYS A 922 -8.37 5.29 7.59
N GLU A 923 -9.37 4.72 6.95
CA GLU A 923 -9.40 4.45 5.50
C GLU A 923 -9.57 5.71 4.62
N GLY A 924 -9.64 6.92 5.20
CA GLY A 924 -9.90 8.15 4.46
C GLY A 924 -11.26 8.18 3.75
N ARG A 925 -12.26 7.40 4.18
CA ARG A 925 -13.60 7.32 3.58
C ARG A 925 -14.54 8.44 4.04
N CYS A 926 -14.21 9.20 5.07
CA CYS A 926 -15.00 10.37 5.52
C CYS A 926 -14.71 11.65 4.70
N PRO A 927 -15.59 12.67 4.73
CA PRO A 927 -15.22 14.05 4.36
C PRO A 927 -14.32 14.68 5.42
N LEU A 928 -13.45 15.63 5.02
CA LEU A 928 -12.68 16.44 5.97
C LEU A 928 -13.55 17.57 6.57
N GLU A 929 -13.38 17.81 7.86
CA GLU A 929 -13.87 19.02 8.53
C GLU A 929 -13.10 20.27 8.06
N PRO A 930 -13.66 21.49 8.19
CA PRO A 930 -12.96 22.73 7.81
C PRO A 930 -11.60 22.89 8.51
N GLY A 931 -11.51 22.53 9.79
CA GLY A 931 -10.24 22.55 10.54
C GLY A 931 -9.21 21.55 10.01
N GLU A 932 -9.64 20.36 9.60
CA GLU A 932 -8.75 19.31 9.07
C GLU A 932 -8.13 19.73 7.73
N ILE A 933 -8.92 20.25 6.80
CA ILE A 933 -8.37 20.76 5.53
C ILE A 933 -7.48 21.99 5.75
N GLY A 934 -7.83 22.86 6.70
CA GLY A 934 -6.99 24.01 7.06
C GLY A 934 -5.61 23.59 7.56
N ILE A 935 -5.53 22.55 8.40
CA ILE A 935 -4.28 21.95 8.85
C ILE A 935 -3.45 21.42 7.67
N ILE A 936 -4.06 20.70 6.73
CA ILE A 936 -3.37 20.21 5.52
C ILE A 936 -2.83 21.37 4.68
N LEU A 937 -3.63 22.42 4.45
CA LEU A 937 -3.20 23.59 3.65
C LEU A 937 -2.05 24.35 4.33
N ARG A 938 -2.09 24.50 5.66
CA ARG A 938 -0.98 25.07 6.46
C ARG A 938 0.28 24.21 6.35
N ALA A 939 0.14 22.88 6.38
CA ALA A 939 1.24 21.94 6.21
C ALA A 939 1.82 21.93 4.77
N MET A 940 0.99 22.22 3.77
CA MET A 940 1.43 22.45 2.38
C MET A 940 2.19 23.76 2.17
N GLY A 941 2.26 24.64 3.18
CA GLY A 941 2.94 25.93 3.09
C GLY A 941 2.05 27.12 2.70
N TYR A 942 0.73 26.94 2.55
CA TYR A 942 -0.17 28.08 2.31
C TYR A 942 -0.25 28.99 3.53
N THR A 943 -0.01 30.28 3.33
CA THR A 943 0.08 31.29 4.39
C THR A 943 -1.29 31.88 4.74
N LYS A 944 -1.41 32.69 5.81
CA LYS A 944 -2.70 33.25 6.25
C LYS A 944 -3.29 34.26 5.23
N GLU A 945 -2.41 34.80 4.39
CA GLU A 945 -2.68 35.76 3.32
C GLU A 945 -3.33 35.11 2.09
N THR A 946 -3.28 33.76 1.97
CA THR A 946 -3.86 33.00 0.85
C THR A 946 -5.32 33.37 0.63
N GLN A 947 -5.64 33.86 -0.57
CA GLN A 947 -7.03 34.14 -0.97
C GLN A 947 -7.76 32.83 -1.24
N ILE A 948 -8.85 32.56 -0.51
CA ILE A 948 -9.64 31.32 -0.65
C ILE A 948 -11.10 31.66 -0.95
N TYR A 949 -11.57 31.27 -2.13
CA TYR A 949 -12.98 31.16 -2.46
C TYR A 949 -13.52 29.82 -1.94
N VAL A 950 -14.61 29.80 -1.18
CA VAL A 950 -15.24 28.56 -0.68
C VAL A 950 -16.55 28.27 -1.42
N ALA A 951 -16.55 27.19 -2.19
CA ALA A 951 -17.75 26.56 -2.71
C ALA A 951 -18.25 25.52 -1.71
N SER A 952 -19.42 25.74 -1.12
CA SER A 952 -20.01 24.86 -0.11
C SER A 952 -21.53 25.05 -0.04
N GLY A 953 -22.26 24.00 0.31
CA GLY A 953 -23.62 24.16 0.83
C GLY A 953 -23.62 24.66 2.28
N GLN A 954 -24.75 24.55 2.98
CA GLN A 954 -24.80 24.89 4.40
C GLN A 954 -23.95 23.91 5.24
N VAL A 955 -22.77 24.38 5.67
CA VAL A 955 -21.81 23.62 6.48
C VAL A 955 -22.44 23.17 7.81
N TYR A 956 -22.32 21.88 8.12
CA TYR A 956 -22.84 21.34 9.39
C TYR A 956 -22.08 21.92 10.59
N GLY A 957 -22.81 22.44 11.59
CA GLY A 957 -22.21 23.19 12.71
C GLY A 957 -21.87 24.66 12.39
N GLY A 958 -22.17 25.14 11.17
CA GLY A 958 -22.16 26.55 10.79
C GLY A 958 -20.85 27.29 11.08
N ASN A 959 -20.96 28.54 11.56
CA ASN A 959 -19.82 29.42 11.84
C ASN A 959 -18.85 28.82 12.87
N ASN A 960 -19.35 28.09 13.87
CA ASN A 960 -18.49 27.42 14.86
C ASN A 960 -17.61 26.34 14.22
N ARG A 961 -18.15 25.60 13.22
CA ARG A 961 -17.39 24.61 12.46
C ARG A 961 -16.41 25.25 11.46
N MET A 962 -16.77 26.40 10.90
CA MET A 962 -15.93 27.16 9.97
C MET A 962 -14.82 27.97 10.66
N ALA A 963 -14.99 28.34 11.93
CA ALA A 963 -14.07 29.21 12.66
C ALA A 963 -12.60 28.74 12.62
N PRO A 964 -12.25 27.45 12.83
CA PRO A 964 -10.85 27.01 12.75
C PRO A 964 -10.22 27.27 11.37
N LEU A 965 -10.99 27.15 10.28
CA LEU A 965 -10.52 27.40 8.92
C LEU A 965 -10.39 28.92 8.64
N ARG A 966 -11.41 29.72 8.97
CA ARG A 966 -11.35 31.20 8.86
C ARG A 966 -10.24 31.80 9.75
N ASN A 967 -9.92 31.18 10.90
CA ASN A 967 -8.81 31.59 11.78
C ASN A 967 -7.43 31.34 11.15
N MET A 968 -7.26 30.26 10.37
CA MET A 968 -6.00 29.98 9.65
C MET A 968 -5.87 30.76 8.34
N PHE A 969 -6.99 31.09 7.70
CA PHE A 969 -7.09 31.79 6.43
C PHE A 969 -8.15 32.91 6.49
N PRO A 970 -7.85 34.08 7.09
CA PRO A 970 -8.80 35.20 7.21
C PRO A 970 -9.26 35.76 5.85
N ASN A 971 -8.48 35.58 4.78
CA ASN A 971 -8.86 35.98 3.42
C ASN A 971 -9.89 35.04 2.75
N LEU A 972 -10.46 34.09 3.50
CA LEU A 972 -11.53 33.18 3.05
C LEU A 972 -12.86 33.90 2.86
N VAL A 973 -13.49 33.72 1.70
CA VAL A 973 -14.80 34.29 1.30
C VAL A 973 -15.63 33.30 0.48
N SER A 974 -16.94 33.48 0.41
CA SER A 974 -17.84 32.82 -0.56
C SER A 974 -18.46 33.84 -1.55
N LYS A 975 -19.27 33.39 -2.51
CA LYS A 975 -20.00 34.28 -3.43
C LYS A 975 -20.87 35.32 -2.71
N GLU A 976 -21.46 34.95 -1.58
CA GLU A 976 -22.26 35.82 -0.71
C GLU A 976 -21.42 36.89 0.01
N ASP A 977 -20.09 36.70 0.13
CA ASP A 977 -19.13 37.69 0.64
C ASP A 977 -18.55 38.58 -0.49
N LEU A 978 -18.87 38.31 -1.78
CA LEU A 978 -18.24 38.91 -2.98
C LEU A 978 -19.20 39.65 -3.92
N ALA A 979 -20.51 39.46 -3.75
CA ALA A 979 -21.55 40.08 -4.56
C ALA A 979 -22.53 40.86 -3.68
N SER A 980 -23.12 41.91 -4.25
CA SER A 980 -24.23 42.60 -3.59
C SER A 980 -25.45 41.67 -3.48
N LYS A 981 -26.44 42.01 -2.67
CA LYS A 981 -27.64 41.18 -2.55
C LYS A 981 -28.41 41.17 -3.87
N GLU A 982 -28.44 42.34 -4.48
CA GLU A 982 -29.11 42.75 -5.72
C GLU A 982 -28.55 41.98 -6.92
N GLU A 983 -27.21 41.88 -7.04
CA GLU A 983 -26.54 41.03 -8.05
C GLU A 983 -26.84 39.54 -7.88
N MET A 984 -27.16 39.11 -6.66
CA MET A 984 -27.44 37.70 -6.36
C MET A 984 -28.92 37.31 -6.43
N GLU A 985 -29.87 38.25 -6.40
CA GLU A 985 -31.32 37.93 -6.47
C GLU A 985 -31.73 37.11 -7.70
N PRO A 986 -31.27 37.41 -8.94
CA PRO A 986 -31.63 36.62 -10.12
C PRO A 986 -31.28 35.12 -9.97
N PHE A 987 -30.15 34.84 -9.33
CA PHE A 987 -29.62 33.48 -9.15
C PHE A 987 -30.18 32.77 -7.91
N LYS A 988 -30.70 33.49 -6.91
CA LYS A 988 -31.30 32.91 -5.69
C LYS A 988 -32.60 32.15 -5.93
N LYS A 989 -33.32 32.46 -7.03
CA LYS A 989 -34.53 31.75 -7.47
C LYS A 989 -34.32 30.23 -7.59
N HIS A 990 -33.10 29.81 -7.96
CA HIS A 990 -32.76 28.44 -8.33
C HIS A 990 -31.44 28.01 -7.66
N VAL A 991 -31.49 27.02 -6.76
CA VAL A 991 -30.30 26.50 -6.05
C VAL A 991 -29.28 25.94 -7.05
N THR A 992 -29.79 25.41 -8.16
CA THR A 992 -29.01 24.93 -9.31
C THR A 992 -28.16 26.05 -9.96
N SER A 993 -28.66 27.29 -10.05
CA SER A 993 -27.90 28.44 -10.59
C SER A 993 -26.77 28.87 -9.64
N LEU A 994 -27.03 28.89 -8.32
CA LEU A 994 -25.99 29.17 -7.32
C LEU A 994 -24.85 28.12 -7.37
N ALA A 995 -25.18 26.85 -7.62
CA ALA A 995 -24.21 25.78 -7.81
C ALA A 995 -23.44 25.87 -9.14
N ALA A 996 -24.01 26.52 -10.17
CA ALA A 996 -23.32 26.80 -11.43
C ALA A 996 -22.29 27.92 -11.27
N LEU A 997 -22.61 29.00 -10.54
CA LEU A 997 -21.65 30.04 -10.17
C LEU A 997 -20.47 29.45 -9.38
N ASP A 998 -20.73 28.66 -8.35
CA ASP A 998 -19.69 27.95 -7.58
C ASP A 998 -18.81 27.06 -8.47
N PHE A 999 -19.40 26.34 -9.44
CA PHE A 999 -18.66 25.50 -10.38
C PHE A 999 -17.73 26.31 -11.28
N LEU A 1000 -18.23 27.41 -11.87
CA LEU A 1000 -17.46 28.24 -12.79
C LEU A 1000 -16.35 29.02 -12.08
N VAL A 1001 -16.60 29.58 -10.89
CA VAL A 1001 -15.55 30.24 -10.09
C VAL A 1001 -14.48 29.23 -9.65
N CYS A 1002 -14.86 28.00 -9.27
CA CYS A 1002 -13.88 26.95 -8.99
C CYS A 1002 -13.04 26.56 -10.22
N LEU A 1003 -13.66 26.51 -11.42
CA LEU A 1003 -12.99 26.22 -12.68
C LEU A 1003 -12.00 27.33 -13.10
N LYS A 1004 -12.33 28.59 -12.82
CA LYS A 1004 -11.54 29.80 -13.13
C LYS A 1004 -10.41 30.09 -12.11
N SER A 1005 -10.29 29.31 -11.03
CA SER A 1005 -9.25 29.47 -10.00
C SER A 1005 -7.87 28.95 -10.42
N ASP A 1006 -6.82 29.43 -9.76
CA ASP A 1006 -5.44 29.06 -10.07
C ASP A 1006 -5.10 27.71 -9.39
N VAL A 1007 -5.53 27.54 -8.13
CA VAL A 1007 -5.52 26.26 -7.40
C VAL A 1007 -6.96 25.83 -7.07
N PHE A 1008 -7.33 24.58 -7.40
CA PHE A 1008 -8.56 23.95 -6.92
C PHE A 1008 -8.26 22.94 -5.80
N VAL A 1009 -9.11 22.85 -4.77
CA VAL A 1009 -8.96 21.91 -3.64
C VAL A 1009 -10.33 21.32 -3.26
N MET A 1010 -10.38 20.03 -2.90
CA MET A 1010 -11.62 19.34 -2.53
C MET A 1010 -11.52 18.65 -1.15
N THR A 1011 -12.51 18.81 -0.26
CA THR A 1011 -12.50 18.09 1.04
C THR A 1011 -13.08 16.67 0.98
N HIS A 1012 -13.84 16.35 -0.07
CA HIS A 1012 -14.41 15.03 -0.30
C HIS A 1012 -14.76 14.82 -1.78
N GLY A 1013 -14.90 13.55 -2.19
CA GLY A 1013 -15.31 13.16 -3.55
C GLY A 1013 -16.75 13.52 -3.88
N GLY A 1014 -17.06 13.54 -5.18
CA GLY A 1014 -18.40 13.82 -5.71
C GLY A 1014 -18.32 14.48 -7.08
N ASN A 1015 -19.42 14.43 -7.85
CA ASN A 1015 -19.42 14.77 -9.27
C ASN A 1015 -18.97 16.21 -9.56
N PHE A 1016 -19.26 17.17 -8.68
CA PHE A 1016 -18.77 18.56 -8.75
C PHE A 1016 -17.23 18.62 -8.87
N ALA A 1017 -16.52 18.04 -7.91
CA ALA A 1017 -15.06 18.05 -7.89
C ALA A 1017 -14.45 17.21 -9.02
N LYS A 1018 -15.10 16.10 -9.40
CA LYS A 1018 -14.68 15.28 -10.55
C LYS A 1018 -14.69 16.10 -11.83
N LEU A 1019 -15.84 16.66 -12.19
CA LEU A 1019 -16.03 17.44 -13.41
C LEU A 1019 -15.09 18.65 -13.48
N ILE A 1020 -14.78 19.32 -12.36
CA ILE A 1020 -13.80 20.41 -12.33
C ILE A 1020 -12.38 19.88 -12.61
N ILE A 1021 -11.96 18.76 -12.00
CA ILE A 1021 -10.65 18.14 -12.27
C ILE A 1021 -10.55 17.68 -13.72
N GLY A 1022 -11.60 17.05 -14.27
CA GLY A 1022 -11.67 16.63 -15.66
C GLY A 1022 -11.59 17.81 -16.63
N TYR A 1023 -12.37 18.87 -16.41
CA TYR A 1023 -12.34 20.07 -17.25
C TYR A 1023 -10.98 20.78 -17.19
N ARG A 1024 -10.35 20.85 -16.01
CA ARG A 1024 -8.99 21.40 -15.84
C ARG A 1024 -7.93 20.55 -16.56
N ARG A 1025 -8.08 19.22 -16.59
CA ARG A 1025 -7.24 18.33 -17.42
C ARG A 1025 -7.49 18.55 -18.92
N TYR A 1026 -8.75 18.62 -19.34
CA TYR A 1026 -9.17 18.72 -20.75
C TYR A 1026 -8.74 20.00 -21.45
N MET A 1027 -9.07 21.18 -20.91
CA MET A 1027 -8.83 22.49 -21.56
C MET A 1027 -7.39 23.00 -21.44
N GLY A 1028 -6.38 22.11 -21.48
CA GLY A 1028 -4.95 22.48 -21.35
C GLY A 1028 -4.55 23.08 -20.00
N ARG A 1029 -5.49 23.26 -19.06
CA ARG A 1029 -5.27 23.81 -17.71
C ARG A 1029 -4.59 22.81 -16.76
N HIS A 1030 -3.91 21.79 -17.28
CA HIS A 1030 -3.05 20.88 -16.52
C HIS A 1030 -1.87 21.60 -15.83
N ARG A 1031 -1.55 22.84 -16.24
CA ARG A 1031 -0.61 23.73 -15.54
C ARG A 1031 -1.18 24.22 -14.19
N LEU A 1032 -2.50 24.39 -14.12
CA LEU A 1032 -3.22 24.81 -12.92
C LEU A 1032 -3.42 23.65 -11.96
N LYS A 1033 -3.17 23.91 -10.67
CA LYS A 1033 -3.13 22.87 -9.64
C LYS A 1033 -4.53 22.41 -9.24
N SER A 1034 -4.71 21.12 -9.01
CA SER A 1034 -5.98 20.55 -8.50
C SER A 1034 -5.68 19.54 -7.40
N ILE A 1035 -5.64 20.00 -6.16
CA ILE A 1035 -5.20 19.24 -5.00
C ILE A 1035 -6.32 18.30 -4.53
N LYS A 1036 -5.99 17.02 -4.39
CA LYS A 1036 -6.86 15.96 -3.87
C LYS A 1036 -6.34 15.46 -2.51
N PRO A 1037 -6.66 16.14 -1.38
CA PRO A 1037 -6.20 15.81 -0.04
C PRO A 1037 -6.21 14.32 0.29
N ASP A 1038 -5.16 13.84 0.95
CA ASP A 1038 -5.21 12.56 1.63
C ASP A 1038 -5.88 12.71 2.99
N LYS A 1039 -6.95 11.92 3.16
CA LYS A 1039 -7.86 12.00 4.31
C LYS A 1039 -7.56 10.93 5.35
N GLY A 1040 -6.82 9.88 4.96
CA GLY A 1040 -6.27 8.90 5.88
C GLY A 1040 -5.08 9.47 6.65
N LEU A 1041 -4.31 10.38 6.05
CA LEU A 1041 -3.20 11.07 6.73
C LEU A 1041 -3.65 11.84 7.99
N MET A 1042 -4.82 12.50 7.96
CA MET A 1042 -5.39 13.14 9.15
C MET A 1042 -5.73 12.15 10.27
N SER A 1043 -6.11 10.91 9.93
CA SER A 1043 -6.37 9.87 10.94
C SER A 1043 -5.11 9.40 11.66
N LYS A 1044 -3.95 9.44 10.99
CA LYS A 1044 -2.65 9.19 11.62
C LYS A 1044 -2.31 10.33 12.59
N PHE A 1045 -2.44 11.57 12.12
CA PHE A 1045 -2.20 12.81 12.87
C PHE A 1045 -3.07 12.96 14.13
N PHE A 1046 -4.31 12.45 14.13
CA PHE A 1046 -5.16 12.40 15.34
C PHE A 1046 -5.03 11.09 16.13
N GLY A 1047 -4.42 10.06 15.56
CA GLY A 1047 -4.19 8.77 16.22
C GLY A 1047 -2.90 8.73 17.04
N ASP A 1048 -1.90 9.53 16.66
CA ASP A 1048 -0.63 9.71 17.36
C ASP A 1048 -0.55 11.13 17.97
N PRO A 1049 -0.74 11.29 19.30
CA PRO A 1049 -0.66 12.60 19.95
C PRO A 1049 0.77 13.15 20.08
N TYR A 1050 1.80 12.38 19.69
CA TYR A 1050 3.21 12.77 19.79
C TYR A 1050 3.85 13.10 18.42
N MET A 1051 3.14 12.84 17.31
CA MET A 1051 3.60 13.11 15.94
C MET A 1051 4.07 14.58 15.78
N PRO A 1052 5.35 14.85 15.47
CA PRO A 1052 5.83 16.22 15.33
C PRO A 1052 5.31 16.94 14.08
N TRP A 1053 5.08 18.25 14.17
CA TRP A 1053 4.58 19.08 13.07
C TRP A 1053 5.47 19.00 11.83
N ALA A 1054 6.80 18.96 12.01
CA ALA A 1054 7.73 18.80 10.90
C ALA A 1054 7.53 17.46 10.14
N THR A 1055 7.31 16.36 10.87
CA THR A 1055 7.01 15.04 10.30
C THR A 1055 5.68 15.04 9.55
N PHE A 1056 4.64 15.64 10.13
CA PHE A 1056 3.34 15.78 9.46
C PHE A 1056 3.41 16.66 8.21
N VAL A 1057 4.13 17.78 8.27
CA VAL A 1057 4.41 18.66 7.10
C VAL A 1057 5.08 17.88 5.98
N GLU A 1058 6.07 17.06 6.31
CA GLU A 1058 6.83 16.28 5.34
C GLU A 1058 6.00 15.15 4.72
N ASP A 1059 5.22 14.43 5.52
CA ASP A 1059 4.29 13.40 5.03
C ASP A 1059 3.15 14.01 4.22
N VAL A 1060 2.64 15.19 4.58
CA VAL A 1060 1.72 15.98 3.72
C VAL A 1060 2.42 16.31 2.40
N MET A 1061 3.63 16.86 2.43
CA MET A 1061 4.33 17.26 1.21
C MET A 1061 4.58 16.07 0.27
N ILE A 1062 5.10 14.95 0.77
CA ILE A 1062 5.40 13.76 -0.02
C ILE A 1062 4.12 13.10 -0.54
N THR A 1063 3.11 12.88 0.32
CA THR A 1063 1.85 12.25 -0.08
C THR A 1063 1.15 13.02 -1.20
N HIS A 1064 1.33 14.35 -1.27
CA HIS A 1064 0.65 15.19 -2.26
C HIS A 1064 1.46 15.50 -3.52
N GLN A 1065 2.71 15.04 -3.67
CA GLN A 1065 3.51 15.25 -4.89
C GLN A 1065 2.79 14.78 -6.16
N THR A 1066 2.11 13.64 -6.10
CA THR A 1066 1.35 13.05 -7.22
C THR A 1066 -0.14 13.42 -7.22
N ARG A 1067 -0.62 14.18 -6.22
CA ARG A 1067 -2.05 14.43 -5.98
C ARG A 1067 -2.49 15.84 -6.35
N THR A 1068 -1.83 16.43 -7.36
CA THR A 1068 -1.99 17.82 -7.79
C THR A 1068 -2.82 17.98 -9.08
N GLY A 1069 -3.45 16.91 -9.56
CA GLY A 1069 -4.37 16.94 -10.70
C GLY A 1069 -3.73 16.70 -12.07
N LEU A 1070 -2.43 16.42 -12.12
CA LEU A 1070 -1.75 15.93 -13.32
C LEU A 1070 -2.50 14.73 -13.94
N PRO A 1071 -2.52 14.54 -15.27
CA PRO A 1071 -3.23 13.44 -15.90
C PRO A 1071 -2.70 12.06 -15.47
N GLU A 1072 -3.60 11.08 -15.28
CA GLU A 1072 -3.28 9.72 -14.80
C GLU A 1072 -3.47 8.69 -15.92
N PRO A 1073 -2.66 7.62 -16.05
CA PRO A 1073 -2.91 6.56 -17.02
C PRO A 1073 -4.30 5.92 -16.89
N THR A 1074 -4.98 5.71 -18.01
CA THR A 1074 -6.36 5.18 -18.05
C THR A 1074 -6.40 3.67 -17.85
N PHE A 1075 -7.02 3.22 -16.76
CA PHE A 1075 -7.33 1.82 -16.48
C PHE A 1075 -8.74 1.45 -17.00
N PRO A 1076 -9.09 0.16 -17.23
CA PRO A 1076 -10.35 -0.24 -17.88
C PRO A 1076 -11.68 0.11 -17.17
N HIS A 1077 -11.65 0.81 -16.03
CA HIS A 1077 -12.82 1.38 -15.35
C HIS A 1077 -12.61 2.88 -15.02
N TYR A 1078 -11.91 3.62 -15.90
CA TYR A 1078 -11.62 5.04 -15.70
C TYR A 1078 -12.89 5.89 -15.62
N ASP A 1079 -12.89 6.89 -14.76
CA ASP A 1079 -13.97 7.86 -14.67
C ASP A 1079 -13.74 8.98 -15.68
N LEU A 1080 -14.46 8.93 -16.80
CA LEU A 1080 -14.42 9.87 -17.93
C LEU A 1080 -14.50 11.35 -17.49
N TRP A 1081 -15.19 11.62 -16.37
CA TRP A 1081 -15.46 12.96 -15.86
C TRP A 1081 -14.36 13.48 -14.94
N GLU A 1082 -13.54 12.60 -14.35
CA GLU A 1082 -12.39 12.96 -13.51
C GLU A 1082 -11.06 12.86 -14.27
N ASN A 1083 -10.94 11.94 -15.25
CA ASN A 1083 -9.72 11.72 -16.02
C ASN A 1083 -10.00 11.50 -17.53
N PRO A 1084 -10.04 12.58 -18.33
CA PRO A 1084 -10.52 12.53 -19.72
C PRO A 1084 -9.46 12.09 -20.77
N LEU A 1085 -8.28 11.61 -20.36
CA LEU A 1085 -7.12 11.41 -21.25
C LEU A 1085 -7.46 10.63 -22.53
N THR A 1086 -8.06 9.45 -22.40
CA THR A 1086 -8.70 8.78 -23.53
C THR A 1086 -10.17 8.55 -23.17
N PRO A 1087 -11.13 8.82 -24.06
CA PRO A 1087 -10.99 9.19 -25.48
C PRO A 1087 -11.22 10.68 -25.76
N CYS A 1088 -11.30 11.54 -24.73
CA CYS A 1088 -11.56 12.97 -24.93
C CYS A 1088 -10.34 13.72 -25.45
N MET A 1089 -9.13 13.30 -25.04
CA MET A 1089 -7.87 13.93 -25.41
C MET A 1089 -7.08 13.02 -26.35
N CYS A 1090 -6.15 13.65 -27.07
CA CYS A 1090 -5.22 13.01 -27.98
C CYS A 1090 -3.81 13.45 -27.56
N ARG A 1091 -2.77 12.74 -28.02
CA ARG A 1091 -1.41 13.26 -27.84
C ARG A 1091 -1.21 14.55 -28.64
N ALA A 1092 -0.42 15.45 -28.08
CA ALA A 1092 -0.17 16.78 -28.61
C ALA A 1092 0.60 16.73 -29.95
#